data_AF-A0AAV0L6T5-F1
#
_entry.id   AF-A0AAV0L6T5-F1
#
_cell.length_a   1.000
_cell.length_b   1.000
_cell.length_c   1.000
_cell.angle_alpha   90.00
_cell.angle_beta   90.00
_cell.angle_gamma   90.00
#
_symmetry.space_group_name_H-M   'P 1'
#
loop_
_entity.id
_entity.type
_entity.pdbx_description
1 polymer ?
#
loop_
_entity_poly.entity_id
_entity_poly.type
_entity_poly.pdbx_seq_one_letter_code
_entity_poly.pdbx_strand_id
1 'polypeptide(L)'
;MKSIDGVLHLSEIFGLEASDPGIIVVEFLYATVWQLLDASLDDEGLLELTSDKKSMWPIKPQDMEIDGHEIFDEIRMAHNEKLHNLNTVMAVELIGRFLQDKKTSKILYLARHNLYEPKQNLLQNFHAVTGLMSPLVTSSAVLSDGGSSISSLWLPLDLALEDAMDGYQVNATSSIEIVTGLVKSLQAMNGTTWHDTFVGLWIAALRLVQRVRTERDPIEGPVPRLDTRLCMLLSIIPLVVAELIEEEKSVDINELKNDSSKVPGSRRNDVVSSIKLLGDYHSLLSPPHSVLSLANQAAAKAMLLVSGISVGSAYLDCLSMNAGNMRHLIVEACIARNLLDTSAYFWPGYVNGHINHIPNAPPQMPGWSAFLKGAPLTPIMINAMVSTPASSLAELEKVFELAVKGSDDEKVSAATILCGASLLRGWNIQEHTAQFITRLLSPPMPADYSGDESHLISIALILNVLIVGIAPVDCVQVFSLHGLIPQLACSLMPICEVFGSCVPDVSWKLPTGDEISAHAVFSNAFAVLLKLWRFNHPPLEHGVGDVPTVGSQLTPEYLLLVRNSYLPSSGIVLNDQTKRRLSEVAASSSPHPVFLDSFPKLKCWYRQHQKCIASALSGLVEGTPVHQTVNLLLTMMFRKMNRGSQSVTTINSGSSSSSGPGNDDSSLRPNLPSWEILEAVPFAVDAALTACAHGRLYPRELATGLKNLADFLPACLATIVSYFSAEVSRGVWKPAFMNGTDWPSPAANLSNVEDKIKKILAATGVDIPSLAAGESSPAATLPLPLAAFASLTITYKIDKTSERFLNLAGPALESLAAGCPWPCMPIVASLWTQKAKRWFDFLVFSASRTVFLHSNDAVFQLLKSCFAATLSGASISSNGGVGALLGHGFGSHFCGGISPVAPGILYLRVYHSIRDIEFITEEIISLMMHSVTQVACTGLPKERLGKLKRTRNGLQCGQVSLAAAMTRVKLAASLGASLVCLSGGLGLVQLLFKETLPSWFISSYRSEQGEEDGGSLGGMVAMLRGYALAYFAVLCGAFAWGIGNSCLASKRRPKVLRAHMEFLASALDGKISLGCDSATWKSYVSGFVSLMVGCTPQWVLDLEPDVLIRLSKGLRQWNEEELALALLGSGGVNTMGTAAELISEMQ
;
A
#
# COMPACT_ATOMS: atom_id res chain seq x y z
N MET A 1 -54.54 -2.35 3.98
CA MET A 1 -53.20 -1.84 4.29
C MET A 1 -53.18 -0.99 5.55
N LYS A 2 -53.59 0.30 5.56
CA LYS A 2 -53.65 1.08 6.81
C LYS A 2 -54.51 0.46 7.93
N SER A 3 -55.62 -0.18 7.57
CA SER A 3 -56.45 -0.93 8.53
C SER A 3 -55.82 -2.24 9.01
N ILE A 4 -54.89 -2.83 8.25
CA ILE A 4 -54.19 -4.07 8.65
C ILE A 4 -53.06 -3.70 9.61
N ASP A 5 -52.27 -2.70 9.22
CA ASP A 5 -51.24 -2.09 10.08
C ASP A 5 -51.83 -1.59 11.41
N GLY A 6 -52.96 -0.87 11.38
CA GLY A 6 -53.63 -0.41 12.61
C GLY A 6 -54.28 -1.49 13.48
N VAL A 7 -54.47 -2.72 12.98
CA VAL A 7 -54.99 -3.86 13.75
C VAL A 7 -53.86 -4.73 14.29
N LEU A 8 -52.79 -4.90 13.51
CA LEU A 8 -51.66 -5.77 13.82
C LEU A 8 -50.47 -5.00 14.41
N HIS A 9 -50.56 -3.67 14.52
CA HIS A 9 -49.52 -2.79 15.03
C HIS A 9 -48.16 -2.97 14.32
N LEU A 10 -48.16 -3.32 13.03
CA LEU A 10 -46.93 -3.70 12.29
C LEU A 10 -45.89 -2.58 12.26
N SER A 11 -46.32 -1.35 12.01
CA SER A 11 -45.48 -0.15 12.03
C SER A 11 -44.86 0.15 13.40
N GLU A 12 -45.57 -0.14 14.48
CA GLU A 12 -45.07 -0.02 15.86
C GLU A 12 -44.07 -1.14 16.20
N ILE A 13 -44.32 -2.36 15.70
CA ILE A 13 -43.50 -3.55 15.94
C ILE A 13 -42.17 -3.48 15.17
N PHE A 14 -42.21 -3.09 13.91
CA PHE A 14 -41.03 -3.02 13.05
C PHE A 14 -40.39 -1.63 13.00
N GLY A 15 -41.04 -0.60 13.57
CA GLY A 15 -40.53 0.77 13.61
C GLY A 15 -40.48 1.46 12.25
N LEU A 16 -41.31 1.04 11.30
CA LEU A 16 -41.37 1.53 9.91
C LEU A 16 -42.68 2.26 9.65
N GLU A 17 -42.64 3.40 8.95
CA GLU A 17 -43.88 4.10 8.57
C GLU A 17 -44.66 3.29 7.52
N ALA A 18 -45.95 3.05 7.79
CA ALA A 18 -46.86 2.31 6.91
C ALA A 18 -47.28 3.11 5.66
N SER A 19 -46.33 3.44 4.78
CA SER A 19 -46.56 4.23 3.56
C SER A 19 -46.71 3.38 2.29
N ASP A 20 -46.06 2.22 2.21
CA ASP A 20 -46.00 1.38 1.00
C ASP A 20 -46.75 0.03 1.20
N PRO A 21 -47.74 -0.31 0.35
CA PRO A 21 -48.43 -1.61 0.38
C PRO A 21 -47.51 -2.82 0.34
N GLY A 22 -46.40 -2.75 -0.39
CA GLY A 22 -45.44 -3.85 -0.51
C GLY A 22 -44.70 -4.12 0.81
N ILE A 23 -44.35 -3.07 1.57
CA ILE A 23 -43.71 -3.20 2.88
C ILE A 23 -44.67 -3.88 3.87
N ILE A 24 -45.93 -3.47 3.89
CA ILE A 24 -46.95 -4.05 4.78
C ILE A 24 -47.17 -5.54 4.49
N VAL A 25 -47.08 -5.98 3.23
CA VAL A 25 -47.19 -7.41 2.88
C VAL A 25 -45.99 -8.20 3.42
N VAL A 26 -44.78 -7.64 3.33
CA VAL A 26 -43.56 -8.26 3.85
C VAL A 26 -43.63 -8.38 5.38
N GLU A 27 -44.00 -7.30 6.06
CA GLU A 27 -44.20 -7.26 7.52
C GLU A 27 -45.27 -8.26 7.96
N PHE A 28 -46.41 -8.30 7.28
CA PHE A 28 -47.52 -9.21 7.59
C PHE A 28 -47.11 -10.68 7.47
N LEU A 29 -46.48 -11.06 6.35
CA LEU A 29 -46.02 -12.44 6.13
C LEU A 29 -44.95 -12.85 7.15
N TYR A 30 -44.00 -11.96 7.42
CA TYR A 30 -42.94 -12.21 8.38
C TYR A 30 -43.48 -12.34 9.81
N ALA A 31 -44.37 -11.42 10.23
CA ALA A 31 -45.04 -11.48 11.53
C ALA A 31 -45.89 -12.74 11.69
N THR A 32 -46.62 -13.17 10.65
CA THR A 32 -47.45 -14.38 10.69
C THR A 32 -46.59 -15.63 10.91
N VAL A 33 -45.47 -15.76 10.19
CA VAL A 33 -44.56 -16.91 10.36
C VAL A 33 -43.85 -16.87 11.71
N TRP A 34 -43.49 -15.68 12.20
CA TRP A 34 -42.91 -15.51 13.54
C TRP A 34 -43.92 -15.94 14.61
N GLN A 35 -45.16 -15.44 14.57
CA GLN A 35 -46.20 -15.80 15.53
C GLN A 35 -46.47 -17.31 15.57
N LEU A 36 -46.54 -17.97 14.40
CA LEU A 36 -46.71 -19.42 14.33
C LEU A 36 -45.52 -20.18 14.93
N LEU A 37 -44.30 -19.67 14.73
CA LEU A 37 -43.08 -20.27 15.27
C LEU A 37 -43.03 -20.12 16.79
N ASP A 38 -43.26 -18.92 17.32
CA ASP A 38 -43.26 -18.70 18.77
C ASP A 38 -44.39 -19.51 19.44
N ALA A 39 -45.59 -19.55 18.86
CA ALA A 39 -46.69 -20.36 19.40
C ALA A 39 -46.32 -21.86 19.42
N SER A 40 -45.73 -22.38 18.34
CA SER A 40 -45.31 -23.79 18.30
C SER A 40 -44.21 -24.12 19.31
N LEU A 41 -43.29 -23.18 19.55
CA LEU A 41 -42.22 -23.33 20.54
C LEU A 41 -42.75 -23.24 21.97
N ASP A 42 -43.77 -22.40 22.23
CA ASP A 42 -44.42 -22.27 23.54
C ASP A 42 -45.26 -23.53 23.87
N ASP A 43 -46.03 -24.03 22.90
CA ASP A 43 -46.81 -25.26 23.02
C ASP A 43 -45.93 -26.48 23.39
N GLU A 44 -44.71 -26.55 22.85
CA GLU A 44 -43.73 -27.63 23.12
C GLU A 44 -42.84 -27.34 24.35
N GLY A 45 -43.04 -26.22 25.05
CA GLY A 45 -42.22 -25.79 26.19
C GLY A 45 -40.76 -25.47 25.85
N LEU A 46 -40.45 -25.28 24.56
CA LEU A 46 -39.12 -24.98 24.03
C LEU A 46 -38.82 -23.48 24.02
N LEU A 47 -39.84 -22.63 24.15
CA LEU A 47 -39.68 -21.17 24.19
C LEU A 47 -38.80 -20.71 25.36
N GLU A 48 -38.87 -21.40 26.51
CA GLU A 48 -38.04 -21.12 27.70
C GLU A 48 -36.54 -21.41 27.51
N LEU A 49 -36.18 -22.18 26.47
CA LEU A 49 -34.79 -22.48 26.10
C LEU A 49 -34.19 -21.42 25.17
N THR A 50 -34.99 -20.48 24.66
CA THR A 50 -34.54 -19.39 23.79
C THR A 50 -34.03 -18.20 24.61
N SER A 51 -33.10 -17.42 24.05
CA SER A 51 -32.43 -16.31 24.75
C SER A 51 -33.38 -15.20 25.23
N ASP A 52 -34.49 -15.00 24.51
CA ASP A 52 -35.54 -14.04 24.83
C ASP A 52 -36.65 -14.74 25.60
N LYS A 53 -36.58 -14.66 26.93
CA LYS A 53 -37.48 -15.35 27.88
C LYS A 53 -38.95 -14.89 27.84
N LYS A 54 -39.36 -14.16 26.80
CA LYS A 54 -40.72 -13.69 26.53
C LYS A 54 -40.90 -13.54 25.02
N SER A 55 -41.96 -14.13 24.48
CA SER A 55 -42.40 -13.83 23.13
C SER A 55 -42.76 -12.35 23.00
N MET A 56 -42.50 -11.78 21.82
CA MET A 56 -42.91 -10.42 21.46
C MET A 56 -44.43 -10.30 21.31
N TRP A 57 -45.10 -11.44 21.12
CA TRP A 57 -46.53 -11.56 20.87
C TRP A 57 -47.28 -11.98 22.13
N PRO A 58 -48.55 -11.57 22.31
CA PRO A 58 -49.38 -12.09 23.39
C PRO A 58 -49.76 -13.56 23.09
N ILE A 59 -48.92 -14.51 23.51
CA ILE A 59 -49.15 -15.97 23.33
C ILE A 59 -49.94 -16.57 24.49
N LYS A 60 -49.97 -15.88 25.63
CA LYS A 60 -50.78 -16.32 26.77
C LYS A 60 -52.26 -16.28 26.42
N PRO A 61 -53.03 -17.33 26.76
CA PRO A 61 -54.46 -17.35 26.53
C PRO A 61 -55.08 -16.12 27.20
N GLN A 62 -55.74 -15.27 26.40
CA GLN A 62 -56.76 -14.40 26.95
C GLN A 62 -57.85 -15.33 27.47
N ASP A 63 -58.22 -15.20 28.75
CA ASP A 63 -59.36 -15.89 29.33
C ASP A 63 -60.60 -15.55 28.50
N MET A 64 -60.90 -16.38 27.50
CA MET A 64 -62.20 -16.40 26.88
C MET A 64 -63.07 -17.23 27.83
N GLU A 65 -63.86 -16.53 28.65
CA GLU A 65 -64.90 -17.15 29.47
C GLU A 65 -65.87 -17.90 28.55
N ILE A 66 -65.59 -19.18 28.30
CA ILE A 66 -66.54 -20.09 27.69
C ILE A 66 -67.37 -20.64 28.84
N ASP A 67 -68.54 -20.04 29.07
CA ASP A 67 -69.54 -20.49 30.03
C ASP A 67 -69.88 -21.97 29.77
N GLY A 68 -69.40 -22.85 30.66
CA GLY A 68 -69.62 -24.28 30.56
C GLY A 68 -69.59 -24.92 31.93
N HIS A 69 -70.77 -25.09 32.51
CA HIS A 69 -71.05 -25.71 33.80
C HIS A 69 -70.24 -26.99 34.07
N GLU A 70 -69.79 -27.07 35.32
CA GLU A 70 -68.99 -28.12 35.95
C GLU A 70 -69.55 -29.54 35.74
N ILE A 71 -68.64 -30.52 35.71
CA ILE A 71 -68.80 -31.98 35.52
C ILE A 71 -68.54 -32.46 34.07
N PHE A 72 -67.27 -32.41 33.61
CA PHE A 72 -66.63 -33.37 32.66
C PHE A 72 -65.13 -32.99 32.40
N ASP A 73 -64.38 -32.65 33.45
CA ASP A 73 -63.06 -31.99 33.27
C ASP A 73 -61.97 -32.87 32.64
N GLU A 74 -61.91 -34.18 32.90
CA GLU A 74 -60.87 -35.04 32.30
C GLU A 74 -61.04 -35.26 30.78
N ILE A 75 -62.28 -35.44 30.30
CA ILE A 75 -62.54 -35.62 28.85
C ILE A 75 -62.33 -34.29 28.11
N ARG A 76 -62.69 -33.16 28.74
CA ARG A 76 -62.47 -31.82 28.19
C ARG A 76 -60.99 -31.46 28.16
N MET A 77 -60.23 -31.79 29.20
CA MET A 77 -58.77 -31.62 29.25
C MET A 77 -58.07 -32.45 28.18
N ALA A 78 -58.38 -33.75 28.06
CA ALA A 78 -57.81 -34.61 27.01
C ALA A 78 -58.23 -34.19 25.59
N HIS A 79 -59.44 -33.65 25.42
CA HIS A 79 -59.89 -33.08 24.15
C HIS A 79 -59.17 -31.77 23.82
N ASN A 80 -58.97 -30.90 24.80
CA ASN A 80 -58.24 -29.63 24.66
C ASN A 80 -56.76 -29.87 24.40
N GLU A 81 -56.12 -30.84 25.07
CA GLU A 81 -54.74 -31.25 24.83
C GLU A 81 -54.58 -31.87 23.42
N LYS A 82 -55.58 -32.63 22.96
CA LYS A 82 -55.62 -33.13 21.58
C LYS A 82 -55.78 -32.02 20.54
N LEU A 83 -56.61 -31.01 20.82
CA LEU A 83 -56.77 -29.82 19.97
C LEU A 83 -55.50 -28.96 19.98
N HIS A 84 -54.85 -28.82 21.13
CA HIS A 84 -53.58 -28.12 21.29
C HIS A 84 -52.50 -28.78 20.43
N ASN A 85 -52.25 -30.08 20.59
CA ASN A 85 -51.31 -30.83 19.76
C ASN A 85 -51.64 -30.77 18.26
N LEU A 86 -52.93 -30.82 17.89
CA LEU A 86 -53.36 -30.67 16.49
C LEU A 86 -53.06 -29.26 15.94
N ASN A 87 -53.22 -28.22 16.76
CA ASN A 87 -52.93 -26.84 16.37
C ASN A 87 -51.42 -26.63 16.20
N THR A 88 -50.58 -27.16 17.10
CA THR A 88 -49.12 -27.10 17.00
C THR A 88 -48.63 -27.81 15.73
N VAL A 89 -49.12 -29.01 15.44
CA VAL A 89 -48.80 -29.74 14.20
C VAL A 89 -49.25 -28.95 12.97
N MET A 90 -50.44 -28.35 13.01
CA MET A 90 -50.97 -27.53 11.91
C MET A 90 -50.17 -26.24 11.71
N ALA A 91 -49.69 -25.61 12.79
CA ALA A 91 -48.84 -24.43 12.73
C ALA A 91 -47.49 -24.75 12.07
N VAL A 92 -46.85 -25.86 12.47
CA VAL A 92 -45.61 -26.36 11.84
C VAL A 92 -45.84 -26.71 10.37
N GLU A 93 -46.97 -27.34 10.04
CA GLU A 93 -47.32 -27.64 8.64
C GLU A 93 -47.53 -26.36 7.81
N LEU A 94 -48.20 -25.34 8.37
CA LEU A 94 -48.38 -24.04 7.73
C LEU A 94 -47.05 -23.32 7.50
N ILE A 95 -46.14 -23.32 8.47
CA ILE A 95 -44.76 -22.81 8.31
C ILE A 95 -44.08 -23.56 7.15
N GLY A 96 -44.20 -24.90 7.13
CA GLY A 96 -43.69 -25.73 6.04
C GLY A 96 -44.24 -25.33 4.67
N ARG A 97 -45.56 -25.06 4.57
CA ARG A 97 -46.21 -24.62 3.33
C ARG A 97 -45.74 -23.22 2.90
N PHE A 98 -45.60 -22.27 3.82
CA PHE A 98 -45.05 -20.94 3.53
C PHE A 98 -43.63 -20.98 2.98
N LEU A 99 -42.80 -21.92 3.47
CA LEU A 99 -41.42 -22.08 3.02
C LEU A 99 -41.28 -22.87 1.71
N GLN A 100 -42.23 -23.78 1.43
CA GLN A 100 -42.30 -24.52 0.17
C GLN A 100 -42.78 -23.66 -1.00
N ASP A 101 -43.66 -22.69 -0.75
CA ASP A 101 -44.06 -21.74 -1.79
C ASP A 101 -42.92 -20.76 -2.12
N LYS A 102 -42.57 -20.72 -3.41
CA LYS A 102 -41.40 -19.99 -3.91
C LYS A 102 -41.54 -18.47 -3.72
N LYS A 103 -42.77 -17.93 -3.73
CA LYS A 103 -43.02 -16.48 -3.59
C LYS A 103 -42.94 -16.07 -2.12
N THR A 104 -43.64 -16.76 -1.24
CA THR A 104 -43.58 -16.49 0.20
C THR A 104 -42.18 -16.76 0.77
N SER A 105 -41.49 -17.81 0.32
CA SER A 105 -40.10 -18.07 0.72
C SER A 105 -39.14 -16.93 0.34
N LYS A 106 -39.27 -16.38 -0.89
CA LYS A 106 -38.48 -15.21 -1.32
C LYS A 106 -38.84 -13.94 -0.54
N ILE A 107 -40.12 -13.72 -0.23
CA ILE A 107 -40.56 -12.56 0.58
C ILE A 107 -40.05 -12.66 2.01
N LEU A 108 -40.09 -13.85 2.62
CA LEU A 108 -39.53 -14.11 3.95
C LEU A 108 -38.02 -13.93 3.97
N TYR A 109 -37.32 -14.32 2.89
CA TYR A 109 -35.91 -14.04 2.71
C TYR A 109 -35.62 -12.53 2.64
N LEU A 110 -36.41 -11.77 1.89
CA LEU A 110 -36.31 -10.30 1.83
C LEU A 110 -36.56 -9.64 3.18
N ALA A 111 -37.58 -10.08 3.91
CA ALA A 111 -37.93 -9.60 5.25
C ALA A 111 -36.76 -9.80 6.22
N ARG A 112 -36.23 -11.03 6.25
CA ARG A 112 -35.08 -11.42 7.07
C ARG A 112 -33.83 -10.57 6.77
N HIS A 113 -33.62 -10.19 5.51
CA HIS A 113 -32.45 -9.45 5.11
C HIS A 113 -32.53 -7.95 5.49
N ASN A 114 -33.73 -7.37 5.58
CA ASN A 114 -33.93 -5.91 5.66
C ASN A 114 -34.58 -5.40 6.96
N LEU A 115 -35.26 -6.24 7.75
CA LEU A 115 -35.86 -5.87 9.04
C LEU A 115 -34.86 -6.05 10.22
N TYR A 116 -34.96 -5.26 11.30
CA TYR A 116 -33.95 -5.16 12.37
C TYR A 116 -34.31 -5.92 13.69
N GLU A 117 -33.31 -6.63 14.26
CA GLU A 117 -33.15 -7.31 15.59
C GLU A 117 -33.73 -8.73 15.91
N PRO A 118 -33.10 -9.52 16.83
CA PRO A 118 -31.71 -10.01 16.89
C PRO A 118 -31.55 -11.39 16.22
N LYS A 119 -30.43 -11.58 15.49
CA LYS A 119 -30.18 -12.66 14.52
C LYS A 119 -29.99 -14.09 15.05
N GLN A 120 -30.34 -14.45 16.29
CA GLN A 120 -29.86 -15.73 16.86
C GLN A 120 -30.83 -16.92 17.03
N ASN A 121 -32.15 -16.76 17.13
CA ASN A 121 -32.98 -17.95 17.48
C ASN A 121 -33.59 -18.72 16.29
N LEU A 122 -33.61 -18.15 15.08
CA LEU A 122 -34.17 -18.80 13.89
C LEU A 122 -33.13 -19.65 13.11
N LEU A 123 -31.84 -19.60 13.47
CA LEU A 123 -30.75 -20.14 12.65
C LEU A 123 -30.45 -21.63 12.89
N GLN A 124 -30.60 -22.15 14.11
CA GLN A 124 -30.19 -23.54 14.39
C GLN A 124 -31.19 -24.59 13.89
N ASN A 125 -32.46 -24.25 13.71
CA ASN A 125 -33.49 -25.22 13.32
C ASN A 125 -33.77 -25.28 11.81
N PHE A 126 -33.35 -24.28 11.01
CA PHE A 126 -33.64 -24.22 9.57
C PHE A 126 -32.50 -24.64 8.63
N HIS A 127 -31.27 -24.78 9.13
CA HIS A 127 -30.12 -25.16 8.29
C HIS A 127 -30.14 -26.61 7.77
N ALA A 128 -31.02 -27.47 8.28
CA ALA A 128 -31.12 -28.87 7.87
C ALA A 128 -31.90 -29.11 6.56
N VAL A 129 -32.69 -28.13 6.07
CA VAL A 129 -33.65 -28.38 4.96
C VAL A 129 -33.39 -27.54 3.69
N THR A 130 -32.57 -26.48 3.76
CA THR A 130 -32.38 -25.52 2.64
C THR A 130 -31.06 -25.67 1.86
N GLY A 131 -30.36 -26.78 2.01
CA GLY A 131 -29.09 -27.06 1.31
C GLY A 131 -29.21 -27.39 -0.19
N LEU A 132 -30.33 -27.11 -0.86
CA LEU A 132 -30.63 -27.67 -2.19
C LEU A 132 -31.14 -26.68 -3.25
N MET A 133 -31.16 -25.37 -3.01
CA MET A 133 -31.63 -24.39 -4.01
C MET A 133 -30.72 -23.15 -4.11
N SER A 134 -29.58 -23.31 -4.77
CA SER A 134 -28.89 -22.20 -5.47
C SER A 134 -28.04 -22.76 -6.62
N PRO A 135 -28.55 -22.72 -7.88
CA PRO A 135 -27.77 -23.20 -9.02
C PRO A 135 -27.23 -22.12 -9.97
N LEU A 136 -27.33 -20.81 -9.68
CA LEU A 136 -26.95 -19.79 -10.69
C LEU A 136 -25.82 -18.80 -10.34
N VAL A 137 -25.21 -18.85 -9.15
CA VAL A 137 -24.01 -18.02 -8.84
C VAL A 137 -22.76 -18.85 -8.54
N THR A 138 -22.88 -20.18 -8.44
CA THR A 138 -21.76 -21.07 -8.14
C THR A 138 -21.45 -21.99 -9.32
N SER A 139 -20.70 -21.50 -10.32
CA SER A 139 -19.81 -22.37 -11.09
C SER A 139 -18.49 -22.55 -10.33
N SER A 140 -18.51 -23.29 -9.22
CA SER A 140 -17.28 -23.77 -8.56
C SER A 140 -16.76 -25.08 -9.16
N ALA A 141 -17.42 -25.64 -10.17
CA ALA A 141 -17.09 -26.95 -10.73
C ALA A 141 -16.01 -26.95 -11.85
N VAL A 142 -15.14 -25.93 -11.92
CA VAL A 142 -14.01 -25.89 -12.89
C VAL A 142 -12.65 -25.64 -12.18
N LEU A 143 -12.58 -25.82 -10.86
CA LEU A 143 -11.34 -25.58 -10.10
C LEU A 143 -10.45 -26.82 -9.91
N SER A 144 -10.76 -27.93 -10.61
CA SER A 144 -10.06 -29.20 -10.45
C SER A 144 -9.24 -29.60 -11.68
N ASP A 145 -8.61 -28.66 -12.39
CA ASP A 145 -7.58 -29.02 -13.37
C ASP A 145 -6.54 -27.90 -13.56
N GLY A 146 -5.29 -28.17 -13.15
CA GLY A 146 -4.09 -27.38 -13.50
C GLY A 146 -3.75 -26.20 -12.57
N GLY A 147 -2.73 -26.38 -11.72
CA GLY A 147 -2.18 -25.39 -10.78
C GLY A 147 -1.55 -24.11 -11.38
N SER A 148 -1.77 -23.81 -12.67
CA SER A 148 -1.33 -22.56 -13.31
C SER A 148 -2.38 -21.43 -13.26
N SER A 149 -3.66 -21.75 -13.03
CA SER A 149 -4.77 -20.77 -13.05
C SER A 149 -4.88 -19.92 -11.77
N ILE A 150 -4.65 -20.52 -10.60
CA ILE A 150 -4.89 -19.88 -9.28
C ILE A 150 -3.93 -18.72 -8.99
N SER A 151 -2.68 -18.81 -9.49
CA SER A 151 -1.68 -17.76 -9.27
C SER A 151 -2.03 -16.43 -9.96
N SER A 152 -2.87 -16.45 -11.00
CA SER A 152 -3.18 -15.25 -11.77
C SER A 152 -4.20 -14.34 -11.07
N LEU A 153 -5.02 -14.90 -10.17
CA LEU A 153 -6.03 -14.20 -9.37
C LEU A 153 -5.44 -13.24 -8.34
N TRP A 154 -4.17 -13.46 -7.97
CA TRP A 154 -3.46 -12.71 -6.93
C TRP A 154 -2.46 -11.71 -7.49
N LEU A 155 -2.44 -11.50 -8.81
CA LEU A 155 -1.57 -10.53 -9.47
C LEU A 155 -1.61 -9.12 -8.85
N PRO A 156 -2.78 -8.57 -8.43
CA PRO A 156 -2.82 -7.27 -7.77
C PRO A 156 -2.02 -7.22 -6.46
N LEU A 157 -1.97 -8.33 -5.69
CA LEU A 157 -1.11 -8.41 -4.50
C LEU A 157 0.37 -8.38 -4.90
N ASP A 158 0.76 -9.15 -5.91
CA ASP A 158 2.14 -9.16 -6.40
C ASP A 158 2.61 -7.75 -6.84
N LEU A 159 1.74 -6.99 -7.52
CA LEU A 159 2.02 -5.61 -7.94
C LEU A 159 2.09 -4.64 -6.75
N ALA A 160 1.09 -4.67 -5.85
CA ALA A 160 1.04 -3.77 -4.71
C ALA A 160 2.21 -3.99 -3.72
N LEU A 161 2.61 -5.26 -3.51
CA LEU A 161 3.75 -5.60 -2.66
C LEU A 161 5.08 -5.13 -3.28
N GLU A 162 5.25 -5.20 -4.60
CA GLU A 162 6.46 -4.73 -5.29
C GLU A 162 6.52 -3.20 -5.39
N ASP A 163 5.37 -2.55 -5.51
CA ASP A 163 5.22 -1.10 -5.46
C ASP A 163 5.59 -0.55 -4.08
N ALA A 164 5.15 -1.22 -3.00
CA ALA A 164 5.50 -0.85 -1.63
C ALA A 164 7.01 -0.89 -1.32
N MET A 165 7.82 -1.54 -2.17
CA MET A 165 9.28 -1.55 -2.04
C MET A 165 9.96 -0.36 -2.73
N ASP A 166 9.21 0.48 -3.47
CA ASP A 166 9.80 1.63 -4.16
C ASP A 166 10.51 2.56 -3.18
N GLY A 167 11.72 2.97 -3.55
CA GLY A 167 12.64 3.69 -2.70
C GLY A 167 12.61 5.19 -2.77
N TYR A 168 11.93 5.69 -3.78
CA TYR A 168 11.75 7.11 -4.01
C TYR A 168 10.56 7.68 -3.22
N GLN A 169 9.77 6.82 -2.58
CA GLN A 169 8.46 7.12 -2.01
C GLN A 169 8.34 6.56 -0.61
N VAL A 170 7.61 7.29 0.24
CA VAL A 170 7.22 6.84 1.57
C VAL A 170 5.71 7.02 1.67
N ASN A 171 4.99 6.02 2.17
CA ASN A 171 3.54 6.08 2.26
C ASN A 171 3.13 6.67 3.62
N ALA A 172 2.14 7.57 3.61
CA ALA A 172 1.56 8.10 4.84
C ALA A 172 0.67 7.08 5.55
N THR A 173 0.04 6.19 4.79
CA THR A 173 -0.85 5.12 5.27
C THR A 173 -0.07 3.82 5.47
N SER A 174 -0.47 3.06 6.49
CA SER A 174 0.13 1.76 6.81
C SER A 174 -0.05 0.76 5.66
N SER A 175 0.99 -0.01 5.35
CA SER A 175 0.88 -1.14 4.41
C SER A 175 -0.05 -2.23 4.94
N ILE A 176 -0.26 -2.32 6.27
CA ILE A 176 -1.24 -3.23 6.87
C ILE A 176 -2.65 -2.86 6.37
N GLU A 177 -3.03 -1.58 6.43
CA GLU A 177 -4.37 -1.12 5.99
C GLU A 177 -4.56 -1.33 4.48
N ILE A 178 -3.53 -1.01 3.67
CA ILE A 178 -3.56 -1.18 2.21
C ILE A 178 -3.73 -2.65 1.84
N VAL A 179 -2.88 -3.53 2.39
CA VAL A 179 -2.90 -4.96 2.06
C VAL A 179 -4.17 -5.63 2.60
N THR A 180 -4.63 -5.29 3.82
CA THR A 180 -5.92 -5.79 4.35
C THR A 180 -7.08 -5.41 3.43
N GLY A 181 -7.15 -4.15 2.99
CA GLY A 181 -8.18 -3.68 2.06
C GLY A 181 -8.13 -4.39 0.71
N LEU A 182 -6.94 -4.59 0.16
CA LEU A 182 -6.72 -5.30 -1.10
C LEU A 182 -7.08 -6.78 -0.99
N VAL A 183 -6.70 -7.47 0.08
CA VAL A 183 -7.02 -8.89 0.34
C VAL A 183 -8.52 -9.08 0.43
N LYS A 184 -9.23 -8.23 1.20
CA LYS A 184 -10.71 -8.26 1.27
C LYS A 184 -11.32 -8.06 -0.12
N SER A 185 -10.85 -7.06 -0.85
CA SER A 185 -11.30 -6.73 -2.21
C SER A 185 -11.19 -7.93 -3.15
N LEU A 186 -10.04 -8.60 -3.15
CA LEU A 186 -9.80 -9.76 -4.00
C LEU A 186 -10.60 -10.99 -3.55
N GLN A 187 -10.74 -11.22 -2.24
CA GLN A 187 -11.50 -12.34 -1.71
C GLN A 187 -12.97 -12.27 -2.13
N ALA A 188 -13.61 -11.10 -2.02
CA ALA A 188 -15.00 -10.93 -2.41
C ALA A 188 -15.18 -10.99 -3.93
N MET A 189 -14.28 -10.38 -4.71
CA MET A 189 -14.37 -10.32 -6.17
C MET A 189 -14.07 -11.66 -6.85
N ASN A 190 -13.23 -12.49 -6.24
CA ASN A 190 -12.94 -13.84 -6.73
C ASN A 190 -13.86 -14.91 -6.13
N GLY A 191 -14.61 -14.59 -5.08
CA GLY A 191 -15.49 -15.55 -4.38
C GLY A 191 -14.72 -16.70 -3.74
N THR A 192 -13.47 -16.46 -3.30
CA THR A 192 -12.58 -17.48 -2.78
C THR A 192 -12.81 -17.74 -1.29
N THR A 193 -12.44 -18.94 -0.84
CA THR A 193 -12.38 -19.23 0.60
C THR A 193 -11.28 -18.41 1.27
N TRP A 194 -11.37 -18.21 2.59
CA TRP A 194 -10.28 -17.57 3.34
C TRP A 194 -8.98 -18.39 3.27
N HIS A 195 -9.07 -19.72 3.20
CA HIS A 195 -7.92 -20.60 2.98
C HIS A 195 -7.14 -20.25 1.71
N ASP A 196 -7.81 -20.24 0.55
CA ASP A 196 -7.17 -19.94 -0.74
C ASP A 196 -6.60 -18.51 -0.77
N THR A 197 -7.28 -17.59 -0.09
CA THR A 197 -6.88 -16.20 0.05
C THR A 197 -5.58 -16.07 0.84
N PHE A 198 -5.45 -16.77 1.97
CA PHE A 198 -4.21 -16.79 2.75
C PHE A 198 -3.07 -17.45 1.99
N VAL A 199 -3.32 -18.55 1.26
CA VAL A 199 -2.31 -19.18 0.39
C VAL A 199 -1.81 -18.19 -0.67
N GLY A 200 -2.72 -17.48 -1.34
CA GLY A 200 -2.38 -16.44 -2.32
C GLY A 200 -1.51 -15.33 -1.72
N LEU A 201 -1.85 -14.86 -0.53
CA LEU A 201 -1.11 -13.83 0.19
C LEU A 201 0.32 -14.27 0.54
N TRP A 202 0.50 -15.48 1.10
CA TRP A 202 1.81 -16.03 1.44
C TRP A 202 2.69 -16.23 0.20
N ILE A 203 2.10 -16.74 -0.90
CA ILE A 203 2.83 -16.95 -2.16
C ILE A 203 3.31 -15.62 -2.74
N ALA A 204 2.46 -14.58 -2.77
CA ALA A 204 2.84 -13.26 -3.27
C ALA A 204 3.98 -12.64 -2.43
N ALA A 205 3.88 -12.71 -1.10
CA ALA A 205 4.91 -12.21 -0.19
C ALA A 205 6.24 -12.99 -0.28
N LEU A 206 6.19 -14.31 -0.48
CA LEU A 206 7.40 -15.11 -0.71
C LEU A 206 8.06 -14.76 -2.05
N ARG A 207 7.27 -14.62 -3.12
CA ARG A 207 7.78 -14.19 -4.43
C ARG A 207 8.48 -12.85 -4.36
N LEU A 208 7.96 -11.90 -3.59
CA LEU A 208 8.62 -10.61 -3.33
C LEU A 208 10.03 -10.81 -2.76
N VAL A 209 10.19 -11.64 -1.73
CA VAL A 209 11.51 -11.93 -1.12
C VAL A 209 12.42 -12.67 -2.11
N GLN A 210 11.88 -13.60 -2.89
CA GLN A 210 12.66 -14.38 -3.85
C GLN A 210 13.21 -13.58 -5.02
N ARG A 211 12.53 -12.52 -5.47
CA ARG A 211 13.03 -11.68 -6.57
C ARG A 211 14.38 -11.02 -6.25
N VAL A 212 14.72 -10.80 -4.96
CA VAL A 212 16.07 -10.32 -4.55
C VAL A 212 17.14 -11.39 -4.62
N ARG A 213 16.78 -12.66 -4.39
CA ARG A 213 17.72 -13.79 -4.29
C ARG A 213 18.60 -13.93 -5.54
N THR A 214 18.07 -13.53 -6.69
CA THR A 214 18.69 -13.74 -8.00
C THR A 214 19.68 -12.62 -8.37
N GLU A 215 19.68 -11.50 -7.65
CA GLU A 215 20.43 -10.30 -7.99
C GLU A 215 21.81 -10.30 -7.30
N ARG A 216 22.89 -10.45 -8.08
CA ARG A 216 24.26 -10.24 -7.58
C ARG A 216 24.60 -8.76 -7.39
N ASP A 217 23.90 -7.87 -8.09
CA ASP A 217 23.97 -6.41 -7.99
C ASP A 217 22.53 -5.86 -8.11
N PRO A 218 21.90 -5.39 -7.01
CA PRO A 218 20.47 -5.04 -7.00
C PRO A 218 20.16 -3.78 -7.83
N ILE A 219 19.00 -3.79 -8.50
CA ILE A 219 18.47 -2.60 -9.22
C ILE A 219 17.97 -1.53 -8.25
N GLU A 220 17.79 -1.86 -6.98
CA GLU A 220 17.23 -0.97 -5.96
C GLU A 220 18.20 0.09 -5.42
N GLY A 221 19.44 0.12 -5.93
CA GLY A 221 20.44 1.12 -5.58
C GLY A 221 21.63 0.55 -4.81
N PRO A 222 22.42 1.42 -4.15
CA PRO A 222 23.65 1.04 -3.46
C PRO A 222 23.46 0.10 -2.26
N VAL A 223 22.22 -0.06 -1.76
CA VAL A 223 21.86 -0.91 -0.62
C VAL A 223 20.66 -1.78 -1.02
N PRO A 224 20.78 -3.13 -1.04
CA PRO A 224 19.67 -4.04 -1.32
C PRO A 224 18.60 -3.98 -0.21
N ARG A 225 17.31 -3.86 -0.57
CA ARG A 225 16.20 -3.72 0.40
C ARG A 225 15.70 -5.04 0.97
N LEU A 226 16.62 -5.94 1.26
CA LEU A 226 16.26 -7.27 1.72
C LEU A 226 15.56 -7.23 3.08
N ASP A 227 16.05 -6.42 4.02
CA ASP A 227 15.46 -6.30 5.35
C ASP A 227 14.04 -5.72 5.28
N THR A 228 13.77 -4.78 4.36
CA THR A 228 12.44 -4.23 4.08
C THR A 228 11.48 -5.28 3.50
N ARG A 229 11.92 -6.09 2.52
CA ARG A 229 11.10 -7.18 1.94
C ARG A 229 10.81 -8.27 2.96
N LEU A 230 11.76 -8.57 3.85
CA LEU A 230 11.56 -9.49 4.97
C LEU A 230 10.60 -8.90 6.02
N CYS A 231 10.67 -7.60 6.29
CA CYS A 231 9.69 -6.89 7.12
C CYS A 231 8.27 -7.07 6.55
N MET A 232 8.08 -6.91 5.23
CA MET A 232 6.79 -7.16 4.60
C MET A 232 6.30 -8.60 4.89
N LEU A 233 7.12 -9.62 4.61
CA LEU A 233 6.73 -11.03 4.79
C LEU A 233 6.54 -11.45 6.26
N LEU A 234 7.44 -11.06 7.17
CA LEU A 234 7.55 -11.62 8.52
C LEU A 234 6.99 -10.70 9.62
N SER A 235 6.72 -9.43 9.31
CA SER A 235 6.05 -8.50 10.23
C SER A 235 4.67 -8.08 9.70
N ILE A 236 4.60 -7.50 8.50
CA ILE A 236 3.36 -6.91 7.97
C ILE A 236 2.31 -7.96 7.64
N ILE A 237 2.64 -9.02 6.88
CA ILE A 237 1.65 -10.06 6.52
C ILE A 237 1.06 -10.76 7.76
N PRO A 238 1.84 -11.18 8.78
CA PRO A 238 1.26 -11.67 10.03
C PRO A 238 0.30 -10.69 10.70
N LEU A 239 0.60 -9.37 10.70
CA LEU A 239 -0.28 -8.35 11.25
C LEU A 239 -1.58 -8.20 10.44
N VAL A 240 -1.51 -8.29 9.11
CA VAL A 240 -2.70 -8.34 8.22
C VAL A 240 -3.57 -9.54 8.57
N VAL A 241 -2.97 -10.72 8.74
CA VAL A 241 -3.70 -11.94 9.12
C VAL A 241 -4.32 -11.81 10.52
N ALA A 242 -3.63 -11.17 11.47
CA ALA A 242 -4.17 -10.89 12.80
C ALA A 242 -5.41 -10.01 12.73
N GLU A 243 -5.38 -8.93 11.95
CA GLU A 243 -6.51 -8.01 11.78
C GLU A 243 -7.74 -8.73 11.18
N LEU A 244 -7.51 -9.60 10.18
CA LEU A 244 -8.56 -10.41 9.57
C LEU A 244 -9.18 -11.44 10.52
N ILE A 245 -8.42 -11.97 11.49
CA ILE A 245 -8.94 -12.89 12.51
C ILE A 245 -9.69 -12.13 13.61
N GLU A 246 -9.19 -10.97 14.04
CA GLU A 246 -9.86 -10.17 15.08
C GLU A 246 -11.18 -9.57 14.59
N GLU A 247 -11.28 -9.23 13.30
CA GLU A 247 -12.54 -8.77 12.71
C GLU A 247 -13.65 -9.83 12.82
N GLU A 248 -13.34 -11.12 12.62
CA GLU A 248 -14.29 -12.24 12.84
C GLU A 248 -14.81 -12.23 14.28
N LYS A 249 -13.90 -12.10 15.25
CA LYS A 249 -14.26 -12.04 16.69
C LYS A 249 -15.06 -10.79 17.04
N SER A 250 -14.82 -9.65 16.39
CA SER A 250 -15.52 -8.40 16.66
C SER A 250 -16.97 -8.40 16.16
N VAL A 251 -17.24 -9.12 15.06
CA VAL A 251 -18.60 -9.40 14.59
C VAL A 251 -19.34 -10.25 15.62
N ASP A 252 -18.67 -11.26 16.19
CA ASP A 252 -19.25 -12.12 17.24
C ASP A 252 -19.43 -11.41 18.60
N ILE A 253 -18.52 -10.52 19.01
CA ILE A 253 -18.56 -9.83 20.31
C ILE A 253 -19.61 -8.72 20.36
N ASN A 254 -19.87 -8.04 19.24
CA ASN A 254 -21.02 -7.13 19.15
C ASN A 254 -22.36 -7.88 19.26
N GLU A 255 -22.35 -9.21 19.16
CA GLU A 255 -23.53 -10.06 19.31
C GLU A 255 -23.63 -10.80 20.66
N LEU A 256 -22.61 -10.83 21.54
CA LEU A 256 -22.78 -11.48 22.85
C LEU A 256 -21.73 -11.07 23.91
N LYS A 257 -22.17 -10.36 24.97
CA LYS A 257 -21.53 -10.42 26.30
C LYS A 257 -22.26 -11.49 27.12
N ASN A 258 -21.84 -12.75 27.03
CA ASN A 258 -22.00 -13.74 28.10
C ASN A 258 -21.12 -14.98 27.86
N ASP A 259 -20.86 -15.71 28.94
CA ASP A 259 -19.61 -16.38 29.29
C ASP A 259 -19.21 -17.69 28.57
N SER A 260 -17.89 -17.90 28.56
CA SER A 260 -17.13 -19.17 28.59
C SER A 260 -17.45 -20.33 27.61
N SER A 261 -16.94 -20.26 26.38
CA SER A 261 -16.06 -21.28 25.75
C SER A 261 -15.82 -20.91 24.27
N LYS A 262 -14.67 -20.28 23.98
CA LYS A 262 -14.33 -19.85 22.61
C LYS A 262 -14.02 -21.06 21.73
N VAL A 263 -14.97 -21.46 20.89
CA VAL A 263 -14.67 -22.28 19.71
C VAL A 263 -13.68 -21.48 18.83
N PRO A 264 -12.52 -22.04 18.42
CA PRO A 264 -11.60 -21.34 17.53
C PRO A 264 -12.31 -20.99 16.21
N GLY A 265 -12.31 -19.71 15.84
CA GLY A 265 -12.95 -19.22 14.61
C GLY A 265 -12.45 -19.91 13.34
N SER A 266 -13.30 -19.95 12.31
CA SER A 266 -13.05 -20.65 11.05
C SER A 266 -11.77 -20.16 10.38
N ARG A 267 -11.49 -18.84 10.43
CA ARG A 267 -10.33 -18.25 9.75
C ARG A 267 -9.00 -18.69 10.38
N ARG A 268 -8.96 -18.96 11.68
CA ARG A 268 -7.72 -19.44 12.33
C ARG A 268 -7.34 -20.83 11.82
N ASN A 269 -8.33 -21.69 11.59
CA ASN A 269 -8.12 -23.01 11.01
C ASN A 269 -7.66 -22.91 9.54
N ASP A 270 -8.22 -21.96 8.78
CA ASP A 270 -7.82 -21.67 7.40
C ASP A 270 -6.37 -21.18 7.29
N VAL A 271 -5.90 -20.37 8.26
CA VAL A 271 -4.49 -19.96 8.35
C VAL A 271 -3.59 -21.18 8.61
N VAL A 272 -3.95 -22.03 9.57
CA VAL A 272 -3.18 -23.26 9.89
C VAL A 272 -3.06 -24.16 8.66
N SER A 273 -4.17 -24.40 7.94
CA SER A 273 -4.17 -25.23 6.74
C SER A 273 -3.37 -24.59 5.60
N SER A 274 -3.44 -23.26 5.43
CA SER A 274 -2.66 -22.54 4.40
C SER A 274 -1.15 -22.68 4.60
N ILE A 275 -0.66 -22.55 5.84
CA ILE A 275 0.78 -22.66 6.17
C ILE A 275 1.25 -24.11 6.09
N LYS A 276 0.37 -25.10 6.31
CA LYS A 276 0.68 -26.52 6.06
C LYS A 276 0.88 -26.78 4.57
N LEU A 277 -0.06 -26.34 3.72
CA LEU A 277 0.03 -26.47 2.26
C LEU A 277 1.27 -25.78 1.69
N LEU A 278 1.70 -24.67 2.30
CA LEU A 278 2.91 -23.96 1.90
C LEU A 278 4.16 -24.84 1.94
N GLY A 279 4.19 -25.87 2.78
CA GLY A 279 5.27 -26.85 2.87
C GLY A 279 5.59 -27.55 1.54
N ASP A 280 4.60 -27.70 0.66
CA ASP A 280 4.74 -28.38 -0.63
C ASP A 280 5.49 -27.53 -1.67
N TYR A 281 5.61 -26.21 -1.45
CA TYR A 281 6.28 -25.28 -2.35
C TYR A 281 7.77 -25.09 -2.01
N HIS A 282 8.56 -26.17 -2.05
CA HIS A 282 9.97 -26.15 -1.64
C HIS A 282 10.84 -25.11 -2.38
N SER A 283 10.56 -24.84 -3.65
CA SER A 283 11.29 -23.82 -4.42
C SER A 283 11.06 -22.41 -3.89
N LEU A 284 9.81 -22.08 -3.47
CA LEU A 284 9.42 -20.77 -2.92
C LEU A 284 9.98 -20.52 -1.52
N LEU A 285 10.19 -21.60 -0.75
CA LEU A 285 10.61 -21.51 0.66
C LEU A 285 12.12 -21.39 0.87
N SER A 286 12.92 -21.34 -0.19
CA SER A 286 14.37 -21.26 -0.08
C SER A 286 14.83 -19.89 0.46
N PRO A 287 15.53 -19.82 1.62
CA PRO A 287 15.88 -18.55 2.26
C PRO A 287 17.08 -17.86 1.57
N PRO A 288 17.13 -16.52 1.52
CA PRO A 288 18.32 -15.77 1.09
C PRO A 288 19.55 -16.09 1.95
N HIS A 289 20.76 -16.00 1.36
CA HIS A 289 22.01 -16.38 2.05
C HIS A 289 22.23 -15.67 3.39
N SER A 290 21.88 -14.38 3.49
CA SER A 290 22.03 -13.58 4.72
C SER A 290 21.06 -13.97 5.85
N VAL A 291 19.99 -14.70 5.54
CA VAL A 291 18.92 -15.10 6.48
C VAL A 291 18.98 -16.60 6.79
N LEU A 292 19.83 -17.35 6.08
CA LEU A 292 19.93 -18.80 6.20
C LEU A 292 20.27 -19.24 7.64
N SER A 293 21.13 -18.49 8.34
CA SER A 293 21.44 -18.75 9.75
C SER A 293 20.20 -18.61 10.65
N LEU A 294 19.41 -17.56 10.47
CA LEU A 294 18.17 -17.32 11.23
C LEU A 294 17.12 -18.39 10.93
N ALA A 295 16.99 -18.82 9.67
CA ALA A 295 16.09 -19.91 9.29
C ALA A 295 16.51 -21.24 9.94
N ASN A 296 17.81 -21.53 9.98
CA ASN A 296 18.35 -22.71 10.66
C ASN A 296 18.14 -22.66 12.17
N GLN A 297 18.32 -21.48 12.80
CA GLN A 297 18.02 -21.29 14.22
C GLN A 297 16.55 -21.57 14.53
N ALA A 298 15.61 -21.09 13.71
CA ALA A 298 14.18 -21.34 13.88
C ALA A 298 13.84 -22.84 13.77
N ALA A 299 14.43 -23.54 12.79
CA ALA A 299 14.26 -24.98 12.65
C ALA A 299 14.83 -25.76 13.86
N ALA A 300 16.01 -25.37 14.33
CA ALA A 300 16.65 -26.00 15.47
C ALA A 300 15.91 -25.72 16.80
N LYS A 301 15.29 -24.54 16.96
CA LYS A 301 14.39 -24.24 18.09
C LYS A 301 13.18 -25.19 18.11
N ALA A 302 12.56 -25.42 16.96
CA ALA A 302 11.45 -26.37 16.84
C ALA A 302 11.90 -27.82 17.16
N MET A 303 13.06 -28.24 16.68
CA MET A 303 13.66 -29.56 17.00
C MET A 303 13.85 -29.78 18.50
N LEU A 304 14.41 -28.79 19.20
CA LEU A 304 14.67 -28.88 20.64
C LEU A 304 13.38 -29.05 21.46
N LEU A 305 12.33 -28.33 21.09
CA LEU A 305 11.03 -28.44 21.75
C LEU A 305 10.34 -29.78 21.48
N VAL A 306 10.41 -30.29 20.25
CA VAL A 306 9.92 -31.64 19.91
C VAL A 306 10.70 -32.73 20.66
N SER A 307 12.00 -32.52 20.90
CA SER A 307 12.86 -33.40 21.72
C SER A 307 12.66 -33.24 23.24
N GLY A 308 11.75 -32.38 23.72
CA GLY A 308 11.50 -32.18 25.15
C GLY A 308 12.62 -31.46 25.92
N ILE A 309 13.56 -30.82 25.21
CA ILE A 309 14.65 -30.05 25.82
C ILE A 309 14.17 -28.62 26.03
N SER A 310 14.18 -28.13 27.27
CA SER A 310 13.79 -26.76 27.57
C SER A 310 14.73 -25.77 26.87
N VAL A 311 14.19 -24.96 25.97
CA VAL A 311 14.92 -23.89 25.30
C VAL A 311 15.19 -22.77 26.31
N GLY A 312 16.23 -22.93 27.13
CA GLY A 312 16.91 -21.79 27.70
C GLY A 312 17.55 -20.98 26.57
N SER A 313 17.72 -19.67 26.76
CA SER A 313 18.39 -18.69 25.87
C SER A 313 19.85 -19.05 25.46
N ALA A 314 20.24 -20.32 25.50
CA ALA A 314 21.50 -20.79 24.97
C ALA A 314 21.54 -20.58 23.45
N TYR A 315 22.55 -19.81 23.05
CA TYR A 315 22.83 -19.36 21.70
C TYR A 315 22.89 -20.56 20.72
N LEU A 316 21.89 -20.67 19.85
CA LEU A 316 21.72 -21.75 18.86
C LEU A 316 22.68 -21.65 17.65
N ASP A 317 23.51 -20.59 17.58
CA ASP A 317 24.42 -20.31 16.46
C ASP A 317 25.45 -21.41 16.17
N CYS A 318 25.65 -22.37 17.07
CA CYS A 318 26.61 -23.45 16.89
C CYS A 318 26.01 -24.71 16.21
N LEU A 319 24.69 -24.77 15.99
CA LEU A 319 24.05 -25.87 15.28
C LEU A 319 24.15 -25.63 13.76
N SER A 320 25.23 -26.14 13.15
CA SER A 320 25.37 -26.27 11.70
C SER A 320 24.39 -27.34 11.17
N MET A 321 23.10 -27.01 11.18
CA MET A 321 22.05 -27.85 10.60
C MET A 321 21.45 -27.13 9.40
N ASN A 322 21.75 -27.64 8.19
CA ASN A 322 21.25 -27.10 6.92
C ASN A 322 19.82 -27.57 6.61
N ALA A 323 18.87 -27.32 7.53
CA ALA A 323 17.49 -27.78 7.41
C ALA A 323 16.43 -26.65 7.44
N GLY A 324 16.83 -25.42 7.77
CA GLY A 324 15.91 -24.28 7.88
C GLY A 324 15.48 -23.72 6.53
N ASN A 325 14.22 -23.26 6.47
CA ASN A 325 13.63 -22.61 5.30
C ASN A 325 12.70 -21.46 5.73
N MET A 326 12.18 -20.68 4.78
CA MET A 326 11.33 -19.52 5.08
C MET A 326 10.04 -19.87 5.84
N ARG A 327 9.53 -21.11 5.72
CA ARG A 327 8.34 -21.57 6.45
C ARG A 327 8.60 -21.58 7.96
N HIS A 328 9.81 -21.92 8.39
CA HIS A 328 10.18 -21.89 9.80
C HIS A 328 10.11 -20.47 10.37
N LEU A 329 10.58 -19.48 9.62
CA LEU A 329 10.50 -18.07 10.02
C LEU A 329 9.06 -17.55 10.05
N ILE A 330 8.23 -17.94 9.08
CA ILE A 330 6.81 -17.58 9.06
C ILE A 330 6.08 -18.16 10.28
N VAL A 331 6.33 -19.43 10.63
CA VAL A 331 5.73 -20.07 11.80
C VAL A 331 6.17 -19.38 13.08
N GLU A 332 7.46 -19.05 13.24
CA GLU A 332 7.94 -18.27 14.40
C GLU A 332 7.24 -16.91 14.51
N ALA A 333 7.11 -16.19 13.40
CA ALA A 333 6.43 -14.89 13.37
C ALA A 333 4.94 -14.98 13.71
N CYS A 334 4.28 -16.07 13.31
CA CYS A 334 2.89 -16.33 13.64
C CYS A 334 2.70 -16.76 15.11
N ILE A 335 3.62 -17.55 15.67
CA ILE A 335 3.60 -17.93 17.09
C ILE A 335 3.82 -16.70 17.98
N ALA A 336 4.77 -15.84 17.63
CA ALA A 336 5.04 -14.61 18.38
C ALA A 336 3.84 -13.67 18.48
N ARG A 337 2.92 -13.72 17.51
CA ARG A 337 1.68 -12.91 17.45
C ARG A 337 0.42 -13.67 17.90
N ASN A 338 0.57 -14.83 18.53
CA ASN A 338 -0.52 -15.69 18.98
C ASN A 338 -1.47 -16.18 17.86
N LEU A 339 -1.04 -16.11 16.60
CA LEU A 339 -1.80 -16.64 15.46
C LEU A 339 -1.77 -18.17 15.45
N LEU A 340 -0.57 -18.72 15.71
CA LEU A 340 -0.31 -20.15 15.89
C LEU A 340 0.10 -20.43 17.34
N ASP A 341 -0.06 -21.68 17.75
CA ASP A 341 0.48 -22.21 18.99
C ASP A 341 1.74 -23.07 18.70
N THR A 342 2.53 -23.32 19.73
CA THR A 342 3.72 -24.20 19.72
C THR A 342 3.43 -25.62 19.22
N SER A 343 2.16 -26.03 19.22
CA SER A 343 1.68 -27.25 18.55
C SER A 343 2.04 -27.31 17.05
N ALA A 344 2.30 -26.17 16.40
CA ALA A 344 2.78 -26.11 15.02
C ALA A 344 4.12 -26.83 14.79
N TYR A 345 4.97 -26.93 15.81
CA TYR A 345 6.24 -27.64 15.72
C TYR A 345 6.08 -29.15 15.51
N PHE A 346 4.92 -29.71 15.87
CA PHE A 346 4.60 -31.13 15.74
C PHE A 346 3.89 -31.46 14.42
N TRP A 347 3.78 -30.52 13.47
CA TRP A 347 3.19 -30.79 12.17
C TRP A 347 3.99 -31.85 11.39
N PRO A 348 3.33 -32.82 10.73
CA PRO A 348 4.02 -33.84 9.94
C PRO A 348 4.96 -33.22 8.90
N GLY A 349 6.21 -33.66 8.88
CA GLY A 349 7.23 -33.18 7.94
C GLY A 349 7.69 -31.72 8.14
N TYR A 350 7.29 -31.05 9.24
CA TYR A 350 7.79 -29.71 9.55
C TYR A 350 9.26 -29.72 9.96
N VAL A 351 9.66 -30.72 10.74
CA VAL A 351 11.02 -30.91 11.23
C VAL A 351 11.43 -32.36 11.02
N ASN A 352 12.59 -32.58 10.38
CA ASN A 352 13.14 -33.92 10.15
C ASN A 352 14.23 -34.23 11.18
N GLY A 353 13.88 -34.91 12.28
CA GLY A 353 14.83 -35.51 13.22
C GLY A 353 14.66 -35.10 14.69
N HIS A 354 15.31 -35.87 15.56
CA HIS A 354 15.45 -35.60 16.99
C HIS A 354 16.90 -35.26 17.31
N ILE A 355 17.13 -34.20 18.09
CA ILE A 355 18.46 -33.89 18.64
C ILE A 355 18.64 -34.71 19.91
N ASN A 356 19.54 -35.70 19.88
CA ASN A 356 19.82 -36.60 21.00
C ASN A 356 21.00 -36.14 21.90
N HIS A 357 21.76 -35.11 21.50
CA HIS A 357 22.88 -34.56 22.26
C HIS A 357 22.86 -33.02 22.25
N ILE A 358 23.01 -32.41 23.43
CA ILE A 358 23.28 -30.97 23.58
C ILE A 358 24.72 -30.73 23.13
N PRO A 359 24.99 -29.92 22.08
CA PRO A 359 26.35 -29.56 21.72
C PRO A 359 26.96 -28.68 22.83
N ASN A 360 28.24 -28.89 23.14
CA ASN A 360 28.97 -28.01 24.07
C ASN A 360 28.97 -26.58 23.53
N ALA A 361 28.26 -25.68 24.20
CA ALA A 361 28.22 -24.26 23.84
C ALA A 361 29.58 -23.59 24.17
N PRO A 362 30.08 -22.68 23.31
CA PRO A 362 31.19 -21.81 23.69
C PRO A 362 30.82 -20.95 24.92
N PRO A 363 31.81 -20.40 25.64
CA PRO A 363 31.58 -19.65 26.88
C PRO A 363 30.56 -18.52 26.67
N GLN A 364 29.66 -18.36 27.66
CA GLN A 364 28.56 -17.39 27.65
C GLN A 364 29.02 -16.01 27.18
N MET A 365 28.70 -15.65 25.94
CA MET A 365 28.75 -14.25 25.54
C MET A 365 27.62 -13.50 26.26
N PRO A 366 27.90 -12.33 26.84
CA PRO A 366 26.86 -11.47 27.42
C PRO A 366 25.85 -11.07 26.32
N GLY A 367 24.56 -11.35 26.53
CA GLY A 367 23.46 -11.03 25.61
C GLY A 367 22.14 -10.70 26.33
N TRP A 368 21.03 -10.66 25.59
CA TRP A 368 19.70 -10.24 26.07
C TRP A 368 19.24 -10.91 27.38
N SER A 369 19.48 -12.21 27.55
CA SER A 369 19.11 -12.93 28.78
C SER A 369 19.96 -12.58 30.01
N ALA A 370 21.22 -12.22 29.83
CA ALA A 370 22.07 -11.72 30.91
C ALA A 370 21.66 -10.29 31.31
N PHE A 371 21.27 -9.46 30.34
CA PHE A 371 20.72 -8.14 30.60
C PHE A 371 19.38 -8.22 31.35
N LEU A 372 18.45 -9.11 30.96
CA LEU A 372 17.21 -9.35 31.71
C LEU A 372 17.46 -9.72 33.17
N LYS A 373 18.50 -10.53 33.43
CA LYS A 373 18.94 -10.92 34.79
C LYS A 373 19.62 -9.81 35.60
N GLY A 374 19.77 -8.61 35.03
CA GLY A 374 20.28 -7.43 35.74
C GLY A 374 21.77 -7.15 35.53
N ALA A 375 22.42 -7.76 34.54
CA ALA A 375 23.80 -7.44 34.21
C ALA A 375 23.93 -5.99 33.65
N PRO A 376 24.99 -5.25 34.00
CA PRO A 376 25.21 -3.88 33.51
C PRO A 376 25.57 -3.86 32.01
N LEU A 377 25.26 -2.75 31.34
CA LEU A 377 25.55 -2.52 29.92
C LEU A 377 27.04 -2.23 29.69
N THR A 378 27.83 -3.29 29.53
CA THR A 378 29.23 -3.17 29.08
C THR A 378 29.29 -2.93 27.54
N PRO A 379 30.36 -2.33 26.99
CA PRO A 379 30.48 -2.12 25.54
C PRO A 379 30.36 -3.41 24.70
N ILE A 380 30.82 -4.54 25.24
CA ILE A 380 30.70 -5.86 24.59
C ILE A 380 29.23 -6.30 24.56
N MET A 381 28.49 -6.11 25.65
CA MET A 381 27.04 -6.37 25.73
C MET A 381 26.27 -5.49 24.74
N ILE A 382 26.60 -4.19 24.67
CA ILE A 382 25.95 -3.24 23.76
C ILE A 382 26.15 -3.68 22.30
N ASN A 383 27.37 -4.00 21.89
CA ASN A 383 27.64 -4.46 20.51
C ASN A 383 26.91 -5.76 20.17
N ALA A 384 26.79 -6.69 21.13
CA ALA A 384 26.02 -7.92 20.95
C ALA A 384 24.51 -7.64 20.79
N MET A 385 23.93 -6.80 21.64
CA MET A 385 22.50 -6.43 21.59
C MET A 385 22.15 -5.54 20.38
N VAL A 386 23.08 -4.72 19.89
CA VAL A 386 22.90 -3.95 18.64
C VAL A 386 22.90 -4.88 17.42
N SER A 387 23.64 -5.98 17.47
CA SER A 387 23.78 -6.92 16.34
C SER A 387 22.74 -8.04 16.34
N THR A 388 22.06 -8.28 17.47
CA THR A 388 21.07 -9.36 17.63
C THR A 388 19.71 -8.78 18.05
N PRO A 389 18.61 -9.12 17.35
CA PRO A 389 17.30 -8.58 17.71
C PRO A 389 16.82 -9.15 19.05
N ALA A 390 16.01 -8.37 19.78
CA ALA A 390 15.31 -8.87 20.96
C ALA A 390 14.34 -10.01 20.58
N SER A 391 14.13 -10.91 21.52
CA SER A 391 13.32 -12.12 21.34
C SER A 391 11.88 -11.97 21.85
N SER A 392 11.64 -10.98 22.73
CA SER A 392 10.34 -10.73 23.34
C SER A 392 10.09 -9.25 23.62
N LEU A 393 8.82 -8.89 23.82
CA LEU A 393 8.43 -7.53 24.20
C LEU A 393 9.02 -7.09 25.55
N ALA A 394 9.10 -8.00 26.52
CA ALA A 394 9.65 -7.70 27.86
C ALA A 394 11.13 -7.28 27.82
N GLU A 395 11.90 -7.86 26.90
CA GLU A 395 13.30 -7.45 26.66
C GLU A 395 13.38 -6.02 26.13
N LEU A 396 12.49 -5.64 25.20
CA LEU A 396 12.42 -4.28 24.67
C LEU A 396 11.92 -3.28 25.72
N GLU A 397 10.90 -3.63 26.49
CA GLU A 397 10.35 -2.78 27.56
C GLU A 397 11.42 -2.42 28.57
N LYS A 398 12.27 -3.38 28.97
CA LYS A 398 13.39 -3.11 29.88
C LYS A 398 14.41 -2.13 29.29
N VAL A 399 14.73 -2.25 28.00
CA VAL A 399 15.63 -1.30 27.31
C VAL A 399 14.97 0.07 27.17
N PHE A 400 13.67 0.12 26.89
CA PHE A 400 12.91 1.37 26.81
C PHE A 400 12.82 2.08 28.16
N GLU A 401 12.57 1.35 29.25
CA GLU A 401 12.60 1.90 30.61
C GLU A 401 13.95 2.53 30.94
N LEU A 402 15.03 1.88 30.53
CA LEU A 402 16.39 2.40 30.69
C LEU A 402 16.63 3.65 29.82
N ALA A 403 16.06 3.70 28.62
CA ALA A 403 16.11 4.90 27.77
C ALA A 403 15.35 6.11 28.35
N VAL A 404 14.35 5.87 29.21
CA VAL A 404 13.56 6.93 29.86
C VAL A 404 14.15 7.33 31.22
N LYS A 405 14.52 6.36 32.05
CA LYS A 405 14.87 6.57 33.48
C LYS A 405 16.36 6.38 33.82
N GLY A 406 17.18 5.87 32.89
CA GLY A 406 18.59 5.57 33.11
C GLY A 406 19.49 6.81 33.24
N SER A 407 20.78 6.60 33.50
CA SER A 407 21.80 7.64 33.36
C SER A 407 21.99 8.05 31.89
N ASP A 408 22.60 9.21 31.61
CA ASP A 408 22.70 9.70 30.23
C ASP A 408 23.50 8.76 29.31
N ASP A 409 24.53 8.08 29.83
CA ASP A 409 25.29 7.06 29.10
C ASP A 409 24.45 5.79 28.84
N GLU A 410 23.64 5.39 29.82
CA GLU A 410 22.70 4.28 29.69
C GLU A 410 21.60 4.60 28.67
N LYS A 411 21.06 5.82 28.68
CA LYS A 411 20.05 6.27 27.72
C LYS A 411 20.60 6.26 26.28
N VAL A 412 21.82 6.74 26.08
CA VAL A 412 22.51 6.68 24.78
C VAL A 412 22.72 5.24 24.31
N SER A 413 23.13 4.36 25.24
CA SER A 413 23.32 2.94 24.95
C SER A 413 22.01 2.25 24.58
N ALA A 414 20.92 2.52 25.30
CA ALA A 414 19.59 1.97 25.01
C ALA A 414 19.04 2.48 23.67
N ALA A 415 19.20 3.77 23.37
CA ALA A 415 18.83 4.33 22.06
C ALA A 415 19.59 3.63 20.92
N THR A 416 20.88 3.36 21.10
CA THR A 416 21.70 2.64 20.13
C THR A 416 21.21 1.20 19.93
N ILE A 417 20.85 0.50 21.01
CA ILE A 417 20.31 -0.87 20.97
C ILE A 417 18.96 -0.91 20.22
N LEU A 418 18.05 0.02 20.51
CA LEU A 418 16.74 0.09 19.85
C LEU A 418 16.85 0.35 18.35
N CYS A 419 17.78 1.21 17.92
CA CYS A 419 18.06 1.47 16.50
C CYS A 419 18.89 0.37 15.81
N GLY A 420 19.27 -0.69 16.52
CA GLY A 420 20.05 -1.81 15.98
C GLY A 420 19.22 -2.88 15.28
N ALA A 421 19.64 -4.13 15.40
CA ALA A 421 19.02 -5.28 14.77
C ALA A 421 17.55 -5.48 15.16
N SER A 422 17.11 -5.02 16.32
CA SER A 422 15.70 -5.07 16.74
C SER A 422 14.76 -4.27 15.82
N LEU A 423 15.24 -3.20 15.19
CA LEU A 423 14.44 -2.41 14.24
C LEU A 423 14.42 -3.03 12.84
N LEU A 424 15.52 -3.59 12.36
CA LEU A 424 15.64 -4.10 10.98
C LEU A 424 15.29 -5.59 10.84
N ARG A 425 15.65 -6.40 11.85
CA ARG A 425 15.57 -7.87 11.84
C ARG A 425 14.75 -8.46 12.98
N GLY A 426 14.24 -7.63 13.88
CA GLY A 426 13.32 -8.03 14.95
C GLY A 426 11.89 -8.21 14.48
N TRP A 427 11.65 -8.96 13.40
CA TRP A 427 10.36 -9.03 12.68
C TRP A 427 9.17 -9.38 13.57
N ASN A 428 9.38 -10.09 14.68
CA ASN A 428 8.35 -10.51 15.62
C ASN A 428 7.84 -9.39 16.53
N ILE A 429 8.63 -8.33 16.72
CA ILE A 429 8.40 -7.24 17.68
C ILE A 429 8.67 -5.85 17.06
N GLN A 430 8.87 -5.81 15.75
CA GLN A 430 9.36 -4.65 14.99
C GLN A 430 8.45 -3.43 15.15
N GLU A 431 7.14 -3.66 15.18
CA GLU A 431 6.11 -2.65 15.41
C GLU A 431 6.31 -1.94 16.76
N HIS A 432 6.68 -2.67 17.81
CA HIS A 432 6.90 -2.11 19.14
C HIS A 432 8.23 -1.34 19.22
N THR A 433 9.29 -1.87 18.60
CA THR A 433 10.57 -1.14 18.50
C THR A 433 10.38 0.21 17.82
N ALA A 434 9.66 0.25 16.68
CA ALA A 434 9.38 1.47 15.95
C ALA A 434 8.54 2.46 16.78
N GLN A 435 7.54 1.97 17.52
CA GLN A 435 6.75 2.79 18.45
C GLN A 435 7.60 3.38 19.58
N PHE A 436 8.45 2.58 20.21
CA PHE A 436 9.34 3.06 21.27
C PHE A 436 10.29 4.14 20.77
N ILE A 437 10.86 3.98 19.57
CA ILE A 437 11.71 5.02 18.95
C ILE A 437 10.92 6.31 18.73
N THR A 438 9.70 6.25 18.16
CA THR A 438 8.87 7.45 17.95
C THR A 438 8.50 8.15 19.25
N ARG A 439 8.25 7.39 20.33
CA ARG A 439 7.99 7.95 21.67
C ARG A 439 9.22 8.63 22.25
N LEU A 440 10.41 8.06 22.08
CA LEU A 440 11.67 8.68 22.55
C LEU A 440 12.04 9.95 21.77
N LEU A 441 11.59 10.10 20.52
CA LEU A 441 11.78 11.33 19.74
C LEU A 441 10.86 12.48 20.19
N SER A 442 9.76 12.19 20.89
CA SER A 442 8.86 13.19 21.46
C SER A 442 8.60 12.93 22.95
N PRO A 443 9.61 13.11 23.83
CA PRO A 443 9.45 12.87 25.26
C PRO A 443 8.51 13.93 25.88
N PRO A 444 7.63 13.53 26.83
CA PRO A 444 6.78 14.48 27.55
C PRO A 444 7.65 15.45 28.37
N MET A 445 7.12 16.66 28.61
CA MET A 445 7.81 17.66 29.41
C MET A 445 8.05 17.13 30.84
N PRO A 446 9.28 17.15 31.37
CA PRO A 446 9.55 16.74 32.75
C PRO A 446 8.80 17.61 33.75
N ALA A 447 8.22 17.00 34.80
CA ALA A 447 7.45 17.73 35.81
C ALA A 447 8.27 18.78 36.58
N ASP A 448 9.59 18.59 36.66
CA ASP A 448 10.53 19.48 37.37
C ASP A 448 11.19 20.53 36.45
N TYR A 449 10.80 20.61 35.17
CA TYR A 449 11.40 21.53 34.22
C TYR A 449 10.88 22.97 34.42
N SER A 450 11.79 23.87 34.79
CA SER A 450 11.51 25.30 35.05
C SER A 450 12.38 26.26 34.22
N GLY A 451 13.08 25.74 33.20
CA GLY A 451 13.97 26.54 32.34
C GLY A 451 13.23 27.29 31.22
N ASP A 452 13.80 28.41 30.79
CA ASP A 452 13.32 29.21 29.63
C ASP A 452 13.66 28.54 28.28
N GLU A 453 14.56 27.56 28.25
CA GLU A 453 14.96 26.81 27.07
C GLU A 453 14.00 25.61 26.79
N SER A 454 14.18 24.90 25.68
CA SER A 454 13.41 23.68 25.43
C SER A 454 14.04 22.49 26.15
N HIS A 455 13.22 21.63 26.77
CA HIS A 455 13.67 20.37 27.39
C HIS A 455 14.40 19.44 26.40
N LEU A 456 14.16 19.58 25.09
CA LEU A 456 14.83 18.81 24.04
C LEU A 456 16.35 19.05 23.98
N ILE A 457 16.81 20.25 24.37
CA ILE A 457 18.24 20.60 24.37
C ILE A 457 19.01 19.75 25.38
N SER A 458 18.38 19.41 26.53
CA SER A 458 18.99 18.55 27.53
C SER A 458 19.13 17.07 27.09
N ILE A 459 18.37 16.65 26.08
CA ILE A 459 18.30 15.25 25.59
C ILE A 459 18.98 15.14 24.21
N ALA A 460 19.72 16.16 23.76
CA ALA A 460 20.29 16.27 22.42
C ALA A 460 21.12 15.04 21.97
N LEU A 461 21.91 14.45 22.87
CA LEU A 461 22.72 13.27 22.57
C LEU A 461 21.86 12.06 22.17
N ILE A 462 20.80 11.80 22.94
CA ILE A 462 19.88 10.68 22.71
C ILE A 462 19.10 10.92 21.41
N LEU A 463 18.60 12.14 21.20
CA LEU A 463 17.92 12.51 19.96
C LEU A 463 18.82 12.30 18.75
N ASN A 464 20.08 12.75 18.79
CA ASN A 464 21.01 12.58 17.69
C ASN A 464 21.28 11.10 17.38
N VAL A 465 21.45 10.25 18.39
CA VAL A 465 21.63 8.80 18.21
C VAL A 465 20.42 8.18 17.55
N LEU A 466 19.21 8.50 18.01
CA LEU A 466 17.96 8.00 17.42
C LEU A 466 17.82 8.47 15.96
N ILE A 467 18.02 9.76 15.68
CA ILE A 467 17.89 10.35 14.35
C ILE A 467 18.89 9.72 13.38
N VAL A 468 20.15 9.57 13.78
CA VAL A 468 21.17 8.92 12.95
C VAL A 468 20.84 7.44 12.76
N GLY A 469 20.30 6.77 13.78
CA GLY A 469 19.88 5.37 13.72
C GLY A 469 18.73 5.11 12.74
N ILE A 470 17.75 6.03 12.66
CA ILE A 470 16.60 5.91 11.73
C ILE A 470 16.88 6.48 10.32
N ALA A 471 17.96 7.22 10.13
CA ALA A 471 18.30 7.85 8.86
C ALA A 471 18.52 6.91 7.65
N PRO A 472 18.97 5.64 7.81
CA PRO A 472 19.08 4.71 6.70
C PRO A 472 17.73 4.49 5.99
N VAL A 473 17.79 4.26 4.68
CA VAL A 473 16.58 4.17 3.84
C VAL A 473 15.68 3.00 4.25
N ASP A 474 16.24 1.83 4.58
CA ASP A 474 15.47 0.69 5.06
C ASP A 474 14.74 0.99 6.38
N CYS A 475 15.33 1.77 7.29
CA CYS A 475 14.67 2.15 8.53
C CYS A 475 13.44 3.02 8.24
N VAL A 476 13.60 4.07 7.42
CA VAL A 476 12.47 4.91 6.99
C VAL A 476 11.38 4.09 6.31
N GLN A 477 11.75 3.11 5.48
CA GLN A 477 10.79 2.22 4.84
C GLN A 477 10.09 1.30 5.83
N VAL A 478 10.76 0.79 6.86
CA VAL A 478 10.12 0.03 7.94
C VAL A 478 9.07 0.91 8.65
N PHE A 479 9.38 2.17 8.97
CA PHE A 479 8.38 3.10 9.52
C PHE A 479 7.20 3.34 8.55
N SER A 480 7.47 3.42 7.25
CA SER A 480 6.47 3.52 6.17
C SER A 480 5.50 2.34 6.19
N LEU A 481 6.04 1.12 6.18
CA LEU A 481 5.26 -0.12 6.18
C LEU A 481 4.32 -0.21 7.39
N HIS A 482 4.77 0.25 8.57
CA HIS A 482 3.99 0.27 9.80
C HIS A 482 3.03 1.45 9.94
N GLY A 483 3.06 2.43 9.02
CA GLY A 483 2.20 3.62 9.03
C GLY A 483 2.62 4.70 10.04
N LEU A 484 3.88 4.72 10.45
CA LEU A 484 4.40 5.63 11.48
C LEU A 484 5.00 6.94 10.93
N ILE A 485 4.98 7.13 9.61
CA ILE A 485 5.56 8.32 8.94
C ILE A 485 4.88 9.63 9.36
N PRO A 486 3.53 9.71 9.42
CA PRO A 486 2.85 10.91 9.91
C PRO A 486 3.28 11.29 11.33
N GLN A 487 3.46 10.29 12.20
CA GLN A 487 3.92 10.48 13.57
C GLN A 487 5.39 10.87 13.62
N LEU A 488 6.24 10.24 12.82
CA LEU A 488 7.66 10.56 12.76
C LEU A 488 7.89 11.99 12.28
N ALA A 489 7.12 12.46 11.29
CA ALA A 489 7.13 13.85 10.86
C ALA A 489 6.71 14.78 12.01
N CYS A 490 5.63 14.45 12.73
CA CYS A 490 5.16 15.21 13.89
C CYS A 490 6.22 15.30 15.01
N SER A 491 7.02 14.25 15.23
CA SER A 491 8.09 14.26 16.25
C SER A 491 9.36 15.00 15.78
N LEU A 492 9.68 14.98 14.48
CA LEU A 492 10.86 15.64 13.93
C LEU A 492 10.69 17.16 13.74
N MET A 493 9.48 17.67 13.48
CA MET A 493 9.22 19.10 13.30
C MET A 493 9.62 19.95 14.53
N PRO A 494 9.23 19.60 15.78
CA PRO A 494 9.68 20.31 16.99
C PRO A 494 11.21 20.28 17.15
N ILE A 495 11.85 19.15 16.86
CA ILE A 495 13.32 19.01 16.93
C ILE A 495 13.98 19.98 15.95
N CYS A 496 13.48 20.06 14.71
CA CYS A 496 14.00 21.00 13.72
C CYS A 496 13.78 22.46 14.14
N GLU A 497 12.61 22.80 14.69
CA GLU A 497 12.28 24.15 15.15
C GLU A 497 13.23 24.61 16.28
N VAL A 498 13.47 23.75 17.27
CA VAL A 498 14.35 24.04 18.43
C VAL A 498 15.81 24.08 18.01
N PHE A 499 16.37 22.98 17.48
CA PHE A 499 17.81 22.90 17.18
C PHE A 499 18.23 23.83 16.03
N GLY A 500 17.34 24.14 15.09
CA GLY A 500 17.62 25.13 14.06
C GLY A 500 17.66 26.57 14.58
N SER A 501 17.11 26.81 15.78
CA SER A 501 17.13 28.10 16.47
C SER A 501 18.33 28.28 17.41
N CYS A 502 19.03 27.20 17.76
CA CYS A 502 20.18 27.24 18.65
C CYS A 502 21.42 27.84 17.96
N VAL A 503 22.20 28.60 18.73
CA VAL A 503 23.51 29.10 18.32
C VAL A 503 24.53 27.93 18.38
N PRO A 504 25.49 27.83 17.43
CA PRO A 504 26.42 26.69 17.34
C PRO A 504 27.35 26.47 18.55
N ASP A 505 27.43 27.38 19.51
CA ASP A 505 28.28 27.27 20.70
C ASP A 505 27.86 26.15 21.67
N VAL A 506 26.65 25.60 21.50
CA VAL A 506 26.16 24.45 22.28
C VAL A 506 26.69 23.15 21.64
N SER A 507 27.62 22.47 22.32
CA SER A 507 28.15 21.17 21.92
C SER A 507 28.11 20.13 23.05
N TRP A 508 27.97 18.87 22.67
CA TRP A 508 27.92 17.72 23.58
C TRP A 508 29.00 16.70 23.20
N LYS A 509 29.62 16.05 24.18
CA LYS A 509 30.61 14.99 23.95
C LYS A 509 29.95 13.62 24.00
N LEU A 510 30.11 12.84 22.93
CA LEU A 510 29.69 11.44 22.90
C LEU A 510 30.67 10.58 23.74
N PRO A 511 30.25 9.43 24.30
CA PRO A 511 31.15 8.52 25.01
C PRO A 511 32.35 8.00 24.16
N THR A 512 32.26 8.11 22.83
CA THR A 512 33.34 7.79 21.87
C THR A 512 34.41 8.89 21.75
N GLY A 513 34.17 10.07 22.32
CA GLY A 513 35.05 11.24 22.24
C GLY A 513 34.68 12.27 21.16
N ASP A 514 33.65 12.01 20.34
CA ASP A 514 33.22 12.92 19.27
C ASP A 514 32.33 14.07 19.81
N GLU A 515 32.60 15.32 19.39
CA GLU A 515 31.77 16.49 19.72
C GLU A 515 30.60 16.64 18.73
N ILE A 516 29.38 16.72 19.25
CA ILE A 516 28.14 16.91 18.50
C ILE A 516 27.70 18.36 18.71
N SER A 517 27.47 19.10 17.61
CA SER A 517 26.94 20.47 17.66
C SER A 517 25.44 20.51 17.41
N ALA A 518 24.77 21.59 17.81
CA ALA A 518 23.36 21.82 17.50
C ALA A 518 23.07 21.77 15.97
N HIS A 519 23.99 22.26 15.14
CA HIS A 519 23.91 22.16 13.68
C HIS A 519 23.89 20.71 13.16
N ALA A 520 24.63 19.81 13.80
CA ALA A 520 24.64 18.40 13.44
C ALA A 520 23.28 17.74 13.76
N VAL A 521 22.74 17.98 14.95
CA VAL A 521 21.42 17.47 15.36
C VAL A 521 20.32 18.01 14.43
N PHE A 522 20.30 19.32 14.18
CA PHE A 522 19.39 19.95 13.24
C PHE A 522 19.50 19.35 11.83
N SER A 523 20.73 19.27 11.29
CA SER A 523 20.94 18.77 9.92
C SER A 523 20.51 17.32 9.75
N ASN A 524 20.80 16.46 10.75
CA ASN A 524 20.35 15.07 10.72
C ASN A 524 18.82 15.00 10.82
N ALA A 525 18.19 15.75 11.73
CA ALA A 525 16.73 15.76 11.90
C ALA A 525 16.03 16.24 10.64
N PHE A 526 16.51 17.34 10.07
CA PHE A 526 15.97 17.96 8.88
C PHE A 526 16.15 17.08 7.65
N ALA A 527 17.29 16.41 7.50
CA ALA A 527 17.51 15.46 6.42
C ALA A 527 16.55 14.25 6.50
N VAL A 528 16.28 13.71 7.70
CA VAL A 528 15.27 12.64 7.85
C VAL A 528 13.87 13.17 7.56
N LEU A 529 13.52 14.35 8.07
CA LEU A 529 12.24 14.99 7.85
C LEU A 529 11.95 15.18 6.36
N LEU A 530 12.93 15.65 5.59
CA LEU A 530 12.84 15.82 4.14
C LEU A 530 12.68 14.49 3.37
N LYS A 531 13.12 13.35 3.93
CA LYS A 531 12.88 12.03 3.31
C LYS A 531 11.43 11.56 3.46
N LEU A 532 10.65 12.16 4.37
CA LEU A 532 9.27 11.74 4.64
C LEU A 532 8.28 12.31 3.61
N TRP A 533 8.69 13.23 2.75
CA TRP A 533 7.86 13.82 1.70
C TRP A 533 8.66 14.15 0.44
N ARG A 534 7.97 14.40 -0.69
CA ARG A 534 8.62 14.65 -1.99
C ARG A 534 9.11 16.10 -2.14
N PHE A 535 10.09 16.53 -1.34
CA PHE A 535 10.58 17.92 -1.38
C PHE A 535 11.37 18.27 -2.66
N ASN A 536 11.94 17.26 -3.32
CA ASN A 536 12.85 17.39 -4.45
C ASN A 536 12.13 17.52 -5.81
N HIS A 537 10.82 17.33 -5.86
CA HIS A 537 10.02 17.51 -7.06
C HIS A 537 9.32 18.87 -7.03
N PRO A 538 9.32 19.64 -8.13
CA PRO A 538 8.39 20.76 -8.25
C PRO A 538 6.97 20.19 -8.11
N PRO A 539 6.02 20.89 -7.45
CA PRO A 539 4.65 20.44 -7.40
C PRO A 539 4.17 20.31 -8.84
N LEU A 540 3.99 19.06 -9.27
CA LEU A 540 3.45 18.73 -10.58
C LEU A 540 2.13 19.51 -10.71
N GLU A 541 2.01 20.16 -11.86
CA GLU A 541 1.02 21.15 -12.24
C GLU A 541 -0.30 21.02 -11.47
N HIS A 542 -0.69 22.10 -10.79
CA HIS A 542 -2.09 22.32 -10.49
C HIS A 542 -2.79 22.36 -11.85
N GLY A 543 -3.38 21.24 -12.27
CA GLY A 543 -4.35 21.23 -13.36
C GLY A 543 -5.32 22.37 -13.10
N VAL A 544 -5.52 23.21 -14.11
CA VAL A 544 -6.37 24.39 -14.07
C VAL A 544 -7.80 23.95 -13.78
N GLY A 545 -8.14 23.86 -12.50
CA GLY A 545 -9.44 23.45 -11.99
C GLY A 545 -9.57 23.91 -10.54
N ASP A 546 -10.67 24.57 -10.22
CA ASP A 546 -10.90 25.38 -9.00
C ASP A 546 -11.01 24.58 -7.69
N VAL A 547 -10.57 23.32 -7.66
CA VAL A 547 -10.58 22.48 -6.46
C VAL A 547 -9.21 21.81 -6.32
N PRO A 548 -8.41 22.15 -5.29
CA PRO A 548 -7.19 21.42 -5.03
C PRO A 548 -7.55 19.95 -4.79
N THR A 549 -7.08 19.06 -5.66
CA THR A 549 -7.19 17.62 -5.42
C THR A 549 -6.28 17.28 -4.26
N VAL A 550 -6.84 17.27 -3.04
CA VAL A 550 -6.20 16.94 -1.74
C VAL A 550 -5.60 15.51 -1.68
N GLY A 551 -5.40 14.82 -2.82
CA GLY A 551 -5.31 13.37 -2.88
C GLY A 551 -3.94 12.71 -3.07
N SER A 552 -2.88 13.39 -3.55
CA SER A 552 -1.72 12.63 -4.05
C SER A 552 -0.33 13.21 -3.77
N GLN A 553 -0.21 14.38 -3.15
CA GLN A 553 1.10 14.96 -2.83
C GLN A 553 1.39 14.83 -1.33
N LEU A 554 2.37 13.99 -0.99
CA LEU A 554 2.97 13.94 0.35
C LEU A 554 3.55 15.33 0.66
N THR A 555 2.84 16.09 1.48
CA THR A 555 3.24 17.42 1.98
C THR A 555 3.29 17.39 3.51
N PRO A 556 4.05 18.29 4.15
CA PRO A 556 4.04 18.41 5.61
C PRO A 556 2.63 18.56 6.20
N GLU A 557 1.76 19.35 5.55
CA GLU A 557 0.37 19.55 5.95
C GLU A 557 -0.45 18.28 5.83
N TYR A 558 -0.28 17.52 4.73
CA TYR A 558 -0.96 16.24 4.54
C TYR A 558 -0.54 15.22 5.60
N LEU A 559 0.75 15.13 5.93
CA LEU A 559 1.24 14.22 6.98
C LEU A 559 0.63 14.57 8.34
N LEU A 560 0.57 15.85 8.71
CA LEU A 560 -0.08 16.28 9.95
C LEU A 560 -1.60 16.01 9.92
N LEU A 561 -2.26 16.18 8.78
CA LEU A 561 -3.68 15.87 8.61
C LEU A 561 -3.96 14.38 8.83
N VAL A 562 -3.17 13.49 8.21
CA VAL A 562 -3.29 12.03 8.39
C VAL A 562 -3.05 11.67 9.87
N ARG A 563 -2.01 12.24 10.49
CA ARG A 563 -1.73 12.03 11.91
C ARG A 563 -2.91 12.45 12.79
N ASN A 564 -3.47 13.63 12.54
CA ASN A 564 -4.60 14.15 13.32
C ASN A 564 -5.88 13.33 13.10
N SER A 565 -6.02 12.65 11.96
CA SER A 565 -7.14 11.74 11.70
C SER A 565 -7.12 10.47 12.57
N TYR A 566 -5.95 10.10 13.10
CA TYR A 566 -5.80 8.97 14.03
C TYR A 566 -6.14 9.34 15.48
N LEU A 567 -6.27 10.62 15.82
CA LEU A 567 -6.66 11.01 17.18
C LEU A 567 -8.12 10.61 17.44
N PRO A 568 -8.44 10.14 18.65
CA PRO A 568 -9.81 9.76 19.00
C PRO A 568 -10.70 11.01 19.03
N SER A 569 -11.53 11.19 17.99
CA SER A 569 -12.64 12.14 18.03
C SER A 569 -13.73 11.61 18.96
N SER A 570 -14.38 12.48 19.75
CA SER A 570 -15.48 12.05 20.62
C SER A 570 -16.60 11.39 19.80
N GLY A 571 -16.72 10.06 19.88
CA GLY A 571 -17.85 9.30 19.32
C GLY A 571 -17.54 8.24 18.25
N ILE A 572 -16.32 8.09 17.74
CA ILE A 572 -15.99 7.02 16.77
C ILE A 572 -15.29 5.86 17.49
N VAL A 573 -15.98 4.72 17.63
CA VAL A 573 -15.35 3.46 18.05
C VAL A 573 -14.48 2.96 16.90
N LEU A 574 -13.16 3.03 17.06
CA LEU A 574 -12.22 2.40 16.12
C LEU A 574 -12.33 0.89 16.29
N ASN A 575 -12.91 0.18 15.32
CA ASN A 575 -12.97 -1.29 15.35
C ASN A 575 -11.64 -1.95 14.94
N ASP A 576 -10.80 -1.23 14.19
CA ASP A 576 -9.54 -1.74 13.64
C ASP A 576 -8.38 -1.62 14.66
N GLN A 577 -7.70 -2.75 14.93
CA GLN A 577 -6.57 -2.86 15.83
C GLN A 577 -5.38 -1.99 15.38
N THR A 578 -5.14 -1.89 14.07
CA THR A 578 -4.07 -1.08 13.50
C THR A 578 -4.31 0.40 13.77
N LYS A 579 -5.55 0.86 13.62
CA LYS A 579 -5.94 2.26 13.91
C LYS A 579 -5.91 2.57 15.40
N ARG A 580 -6.32 1.64 16.27
CA ARG A 580 -6.16 1.79 17.74
C ARG A 580 -4.70 1.96 18.12
N ARG A 581 -3.83 1.11 17.58
CA ARG A 581 -2.40 1.16 17.79
C ARG A 581 -1.80 2.50 17.33
N LEU A 582 -2.15 2.97 16.13
CA LEU A 582 -1.68 4.28 15.63
C LEU A 582 -2.25 5.45 16.44
N SER A 583 -3.51 5.34 16.90
CA SER A 583 -4.15 6.29 17.81
C SER A 583 -3.43 6.38 19.15
N GLU A 584 -3.08 5.25 19.77
CA GLU A 584 -2.33 5.20 21.03
C GLU A 584 -0.97 5.87 20.89
N VAL A 585 -0.27 5.59 19.78
CA VAL A 585 1.02 6.23 19.49
C VAL A 585 0.84 7.74 19.32
N ALA A 586 -0.14 8.18 18.52
CA ALA A 586 -0.43 9.60 18.32
C ALA A 586 -0.76 10.29 19.65
N ALA A 587 -1.67 9.73 20.44
CA ALA A 587 -2.10 10.26 21.73
C ALA A 587 -0.95 10.31 22.75
N SER A 588 -0.04 9.32 22.74
CA SER A 588 1.10 9.28 23.64
C SER A 588 2.14 10.37 23.37
N SER A 589 2.20 10.87 22.12
CA SER A 589 3.11 11.94 21.70
C SER A 589 2.49 13.32 21.91
N SER A 590 1.30 13.57 21.36
CA SER A 590 0.55 14.80 21.61
C SER A 590 -0.96 14.55 21.55
N PRO A 591 -1.72 14.74 22.64
CA PRO A 591 -3.16 14.43 22.64
C PRO A 591 -3.99 15.41 21.81
N HIS A 592 -3.43 16.55 21.42
CA HIS A 592 -4.10 17.59 20.63
C HIS A 592 -3.71 17.52 19.15
N PRO A 593 -4.59 17.98 18.23
CA PRO A 593 -4.25 18.16 16.83
C PRO A 593 -3.08 19.13 16.65
N VAL A 594 -2.09 18.75 15.84
CA VAL A 594 -0.92 19.59 15.53
C VAL A 594 -1.03 20.10 14.11
N PHE A 595 -0.84 21.40 13.92
CA PHE A 595 -0.84 22.05 12.61
C PHE A 595 0.53 22.66 12.32
N LEU A 596 0.86 22.86 11.03
CA LEU A 596 2.14 23.46 10.62
C LEU A 596 2.34 24.87 11.21
N ASP A 597 1.25 25.55 11.56
CA ASP A 597 1.25 26.85 12.23
C ASP A 597 1.94 26.84 13.60
N SER A 598 2.10 25.66 14.21
CA SER A 598 2.82 25.47 15.47
C SER A 598 4.34 25.63 15.31
N PHE A 599 4.85 25.62 14.07
CA PHE A 599 6.29 25.64 13.76
C PHE A 599 6.60 26.81 12.81
N PRO A 600 6.67 28.06 13.32
CA PRO A 600 6.74 29.25 12.48
C PRO A 600 8.00 29.33 11.61
N LYS A 601 9.18 28.89 12.10
CA LYS A 601 10.42 28.95 11.30
C LYS A 601 10.43 27.89 10.21
N LEU A 602 10.05 26.65 10.53
CA LEU A 602 9.86 25.60 9.53
C LEU A 602 8.84 26.02 8.46
N LYS A 603 7.71 26.60 8.87
CA LYS A 603 6.68 27.14 7.97
C LYS A 603 7.23 28.26 7.08
N CYS A 604 8.07 29.13 7.62
CA CYS A 604 8.73 30.19 6.85
C CYS A 604 9.63 29.61 5.76
N TRP A 605 10.50 28.66 6.11
CA TRP A 605 11.33 27.95 5.14
C TRP A 605 10.50 27.20 4.09
N TYR A 606 9.44 26.49 4.51
CA TYR A 606 8.56 25.76 3.58
C TYR A 606 7.86 26.70 2.59
N ARG A 607 7.38 27.86 3.05
CA ARG A 607 6.83 28.91 2.17
C ARG A 607 7.89 29.49 1.23
N GLN A 608 9.13 29.67 1.70
CA GLN A 608 10.24 30.12 0.86
C GLN A 608 10.55 29.09 -0.22
N HIS A 609 10.56 27.79 0.13
CA HIS A 609 10.70 26.68 -0.81
C HIS A 609 9.58 26.69 -1.88
N GLN A 610 8.31 26.81 -1.47
CA GLN A 610 7.18 26.89 -2.40
C GLN A 610 7.29 28.12 -3.33
N LYS A 611 7.62 29.30 -2.79
CA LYS A 611 7.84 30.52 -3.58
C LYS A 611 9.01 30.38 -4.55
N CYS A 612 10.09 29.74 -4.10
CA CYS A 612 11.27 29.48 -4.91
C CYS A 612 10.94 28.60 -6.10
N ILE A 613 9.97 27.68 -5.99
CA ILE A 613 9.52 26.86 -7.13
C ILE A 613 8.55 27.65 -8.02
N ALA A 614 7.59 28.37 -7.44
CA ALA A 614 6.57 29.10 -8.19
C ALA A 614 7.11 30.31 -8.98
N SER A 615 8.13 31.00 -8.48
CA SER A 615 8.64 32.26 -9.05
C SER A 615 10.15 32.43 -8.89
N ALA A 616 10.77 33.18 -9.82
CA ALA A 616 12.18 33.55 -9.70
C ALA A 616 12.44 34.33 -8.40
N LEU A 617 13.65 34.22 -7.86
CA LEU A 617 14.05 34.94 -6.64
C LEU A 617 13.84 36.45 -6.83
N SER A 618 13.14 37.07 -5.88
CA SER A 618 13.05 38.53 -5.81
C SER A 618 14.42 39.12 -5.51
N GLY A 619 14.75 40.27 -6.12
CA GLY A 619 16.03 40.95 -5.90
C GLY A 619 16.32 41.20 -4.42
N LEU A 620 17.54 40.87 -3.99
CA LEU A 620 17.99 41.04 -2.62
C LEU A 620 18.09 42.55 -2.29
N VAL A 621 17.37 42.99 -1.26
CA VAL A 621 17.40 44.39 -0.81
C VAL A 621 18.68 44.65 -0.01
N GLU A 622 19.49 45.59 -0.48
CA GLU A 622 20.73 46.00 0.18
C GLU A 622 20.47 46.51 1.61
N GLY A 623 21.32 46.11 2.56
CA GLY A 623 21.23 46.55 3.97
C GLY A 623 20.35 45.67 4.88
N THR A 624 19.68 44.65 4.35
CA THR A 624 18.92 43.67 5.17
C THR A 624 19.84 42.69 5.93
N PRO A 625 19.38 42.08 7.03
CA PRO A 625 20.17 41.07 7.76
C PRO A 625 20.50 39.85 6.86
N VAL A 626 19.57 39.45 6.00
CA VAL A 626 19.79 38.39 4.99
C VAL A 626 20.95 38.74 4.07
N HIS A 627 21.04 40.00 3.60
CA HIS A 627 22.17 40.46 2.77
C HIS A 627 23.52 40.38 3.49
N GLN A 628 23.58 40.66 4.80
CA GLN A 628 24.80 40.50 5.58
C GLN A 628 25.21 39.01 5.69
N THR A 629 24.25 38.13 5.94
CA THR A 629 24.47 36.68 5.98
C THR A 629 24.94 36.13 4.63
N VAL A 630 24.36 36.59 3.51
CA VAL A 630 24.80 36.19 2.16
C VAL A 630 26.28 36.53 1.93
N ASN A 631 26.71 37.75 2.30
CA ASN A 631 28.11 38.15 2.15
C ASN A 631 29.06 37.31 3.02
N LEU A 632 28.63 36.96 4.23
CA LEU A 632 29.38 36.08 5.12
C LEU A 632 29.52 34.67 4.52
N LEU A 633 28.44 34.10 3.96
CA LEU A 633 28.45 32.80 3.29
C LEU A 633 29.34 32.79 2.05
N LEU A 634 29.23 33.80 1.17
CA LEU A 634 30.08 33.91 -0.02
C LEU A 634 31.57 34.01 0.35
N THR A 635 31.88 34.78 1.39
CA THR A 635 33.26 34.91 1.91
C THR A 635 33.76 33.56 2.43
N MET A 636 32.93 32.81 3.16
CA MET A 636 33.27 31.47 3.64
C MET A 636 33.48 30.48 2.48
N MET A 637 32.63 30.51 1.46
CA MET A 637 32.67 29.57 0.33
C MET A 637 33.94 29.74 -0.53
N PHE A 638 34.36 30.98 -0.82
CA PHE A 638 35.36 31.29 -1.87
C PHE A 638 36.67 31.93 -1.38
N ARG A 639 36.94 31.95 -0.08
CA ARG A 639 38.07 32.71 0.52
C ARG A 639 39.48 32.38 -0.02
N LYS A 640 39.68 31.21 -0.64
CA LYS A 640 40.98 30.83 -1.21
C LYS A 640 41.44 31.75 -2.36
N MET A 641 40.58 32.61 -2.89
CA MET A 641 40.85 33.44 -4.06
C MET A 641 41.55 34.78 -3.77
N ASN A 642 41.47 35.33 -2.55
CA ASN A 642 41.99 36.68 -2.26
C ASN A 642 43.46 36.74 -1.80
N ARG A 643 44.21 35.62 -1.86
CA ARG A 643 45.67 35.59 -1.58
C ARG A 643 46.54 35.43 -2.85
N GLY A 644 45.93 35.35 -4.03
CA GLY A 644 46.60 34.91 -5.27
C GLY A 644 46.84 35.98 -6.33
N SER A 645 46.93 37.26 -5.98
CA SER A 645 47.16 38.34 -6.95
C SER A 645 48.28 39.29 -6.52
N GLN A 646 49.45 38.74 -6.16
CA GLN A 646 50.74 39.44 -6.19
C GLN A 646 51.88 38.42 -6.04
N SER A 647 52.40 37.92 -7.17
CA SER A 647 53.85 37.80 -7.42
C SER A 647 54.12 37.04 -8.72
N VAL A 648 54.82 37.73 -9.60
CA VAL A 648 55.41 37.31 -10.87
C VAL A 648 56.43 36.17 -10.67
N THR A 649 56.42 35.18 -11.58
CA THR A 649 57.44 34.15 -11.88
C THR A 649 58.00 33.29 -10.73
N THR A 650 57.94 31.95 -10.86
CA THR A 650 59.09 31.04 -11.10
C THR A 650 58.63 29.56 -11.10
N ILE A 651 59.38 28.74 -11.83
CA ILE A 651 59.16 27.38 -12.33
C ILE A 651 59.34 26.27 -11.27
N ASN A 652 58.60 25.16 -11.45
CA ASN A 652 58.75 23.76 -10.97
C ASN A 652 59.20 23.45 -9.52
N SER A 653 58.40 22.62 -8.84
CA SER A 653 58.70 21.22 -8.41
C SER A 653 58.22 20.83 -6.99
N GLY A 654 57.65 19.62 -6.88
CA GLY A 654 57.89 18.65 -5.80
C GLY A 654 57.32 18.90 -4.39
N SER A 655 56.25 18.15 -4.05
CA SER A 655 55.95 17.50 -2.74
C SER A 655 56.41 18.15 -1.42
N SER A 656 55.48 18.32 -0.47
CA SER A 656 55.46 17.59 0.83
C SER A 656 54.36 18.10 1.78
N SER A 657 53.72 17.15 2.43
CA SER A 657 52.96 17.29 3.67
C SER A 657 53.77 17.97 4.77
N SER A 658 53.22 18.99 5.41
CA SER A 658 53.62 19.37 6.77
C SER A 658 52.43 19.89 7.56
N SER A 659 52.11 19.13 8.61
CA SER A 659 51.30 19.52 9.76
C SER A 659 52.15 20.41 10.68
N GLY A 660 51.68 21.63 10.96
CA GLY A 660 52.20 22.51 12.00
C GLY A 660 51.03 23.08 12.83
N PRO A 661 51.25 23.44 14.11
CA PRO A 661 50.21 23.51 15.14
C PRO A 661 49.39 24.81 15.09
N GLY A 662 48.16 24.71 15.59
CA GLY A 662 47.13 25.74 15.47
C GLY A 662 47.32 26.99 16.31
N ASN A 663 46.77 28.09 15.79
CA ASN A 663 45.74 28.88 16.46
C ASN A 663 45.09 29.82 15.41
N ASP A 664 43.81 30.11 15.56
CA ASP A 664 42.97 31.07 14.79
C ASP A 664 41.97 30.54 13.73
N ASP A 665 41.71 29.23 13.62
CA ASP A 665 40.65 28.73 12.73
C ASP A 665 39.22 28.82 13.32
N SER A 666 39.07 29.15 14.61
CA SER A 666 37.77 29.21 15.30
C SER A 666 36.98 30.52 15.09
N SER A 667 37.60 31.58 14.56
CA SER A 667 37.00 32.92 14.48
C SER A 667 36.22 33.23 13.20
N LEU A 668 36.05 32.25 12.30
CA LEU A 668 35.67 32.49 10.90
C LEU A 668 34.43 31.74 10.40
N ARG A 669 33.84 30.88 11.23
CA ARG A 669 32.56 30.23 10.91
C ARG A 669 31.40 31.16 11.28
N PRO A 670 30.33 31.22 10.48
CA PRO A 670 29.13 31.95 10.85
C PRO A 670 28.57 31.44 12.19
N ASN A 671 28.58 32.27 13.22
CA ASN A 671 27.91 31.98 14.49
C ASN A 671 26.44 32.42 14.41
N LEU A 672 25.69 31.78 13.51
CA LEU A 672 24.28 32.08 13.25
C LEU A 672 23.43 30.82 13.42
N PRO A 673 22.16 30.94 13.85
CA PRO A 673 21.21 29.83 13.83
C PRO A 673 21.06 29.22 12.44
N SER A 674 20.79 27.92 12.36
CA SER A 674 20.66 27.22 11.09
C SER A 674 19.53 27.78 10.22
N TRP A 675 18.40 28.21 10.80
CA TRP A 675 17.29 28.79 10.05
C TRP A 675 17.67 30.07 9.30
N GLU A 676 18.48 30.96 9.90
CA GLU A 676 18.95 32.20 9.27
C GLU A 676 19.92 31.91 8.12
N ILE A 677 20.77 30.89 8.29
CA ILE A 677 21.66 30.43 7.22
C ILE A 677 20.82 29.89 6.05
N LEU A 678 19.85 29.02 6.30
CA LEU A 678 19.01 28.43 5.26
C LEU A 678 18.20 29.48 4.47
N GLU A 679 17.76 30.56 5.13
CA GLU A 679 17.06 31.67 4.46
C GLU A 679 17.97 32.40 3.44
N ALA A 680 19.25 32.54 3.74
CA ALA A 680 20.24 33.23 2.91
C ALA A 680 20.83 32.37 1.78
N VAL A 681 20.80 31.03 1.89
CA VAL A 681 21.40 30.09 0.93
C VAL A 681 20.95 30.31 -0.53
N PRO A 682 19.65 30.49 -0.87
CA PRO A 682 19.22 30.64 -2.27
C PRO A 682 19.91 31.81 -2.95
N PHE A 683 20.04 32.94 -2.24
CA PHE A 683 20.67 34.15 -2.75
C PHE A 683 22.19 34.00 -2.92
N ALA A 684 22.86 33.32 -1.98
CA ALA A 684 24.29 33.03 -2.09
C ALA A 684 24.59 32.09 -3.28
N VAL A 685 23.73 31.08 -3.49
CA VAL A 685 23.86 30.12 -4.60
C VAL A 685 23.55 30.78 -5.94
N ASP A 686 22.52 31.63 -6.02
CA ASP A 686 22.18 32.43 -7.19
C ASP A 686 23.34 33.35 -7.61
N ALA A 687 23.93 34.07 -6.65
CA ALA A 687 25.10 34.92 -6.89
C ALA A 687 26.30 34.11 -7.39
N ALA A 688 26.55 32.93 -6.82
CA ALA A 688 27.63 32.05 -7.23
C ALA A 688 27.42 31.47 -8.65
N LEU A 689 26.20 31.03 -8.98
CA LEU A 689 25.85 30.59 -10.33
C LEU A 689 25.97 31.72 -11.35
N THR A 690 25.49 32.92 -11.00
CA THR A 690 25.58 34.12 -11.85
C THR A 690 27.04 34.48 -12.12
N ALA A 691 27.89 34.47 -11.08
CA ALA A 691 29.33 34.69 -11.23
C ALA A 691 29.99 33.65 -12.15
N CYS A 692 29.61 32.38 -12.03
CA CYS A 692 30.09 31.31 -12.90
C CYS A 692 29.60 31.47 -14.35
N ALA A 693 28.35 31.84 -14.56
CA ALA A 693 27.76 32.05 -15.89
C ALA A 693 28.43 33.23 -16.63
N HIS A 694 28.89 34.24 -15.89
CA HIS A 694 29.65 35.37 -16.43
C HIS A 694 31.17 35.14 -16.48
N GLY A 695 31.66 33.95 -16.14
CA GLY A 695 33.09 33.60 -16.18
C GLY A 695 33.94 34.28 -15.11
N ARG A 696 33.33 34.83 -14.05
CA ARG A 696 34.04 35.44 -12.91
C ARG A 696 34.50 34.41 -11.87
N LEU A 697 33.86 33.23 -11.87
CA LEU A 697 34.15 32.11 -10.99
C LEU A 697 34.34 30.85 -11.85
N TYR A 698 35.39 30.06 -11.59
CA TYR A 698 35.61 28.82 -12.34
C TYR A 698 34.66 27.70 -11.85
N PRO A 699 34.18 26.78 -12.72
CA PRO A 699 33.29 25.69 -12.30
C PRO A 699 33.83 24.80 -11.17
N ARG A 700 35.15 24.57 -11.15
CA ARG A 700 35.81 23.82 -10.06
C ARG A 700 35.75 24.55 -8.73
N GLU A 701 35.84 25.88 -8.75
CA GLU A 701 35.73 26.72 -7.57
C GLU A 701 34.29 26.79 -7.08
N LEU A 702 33.32 26.85 -8.00
CA LEU A 702 31.91 26.73 -7.68
C LEU A 702 31.60 25.42 -6.96
N ALA A 703 32.05 24.28 -7.50
CA ALA A 703 31.83 22.97 -6.90
C ALA A 703 32.48 22.85 -5.50
N THR A 704 33.70 23.39 -5.32
CA THR A 704 34.36 23.39 -4.00
C THR A 704 33.72 24.36 -3.02
N GLY A 705 33.24 25.52 -3.47
CA GLY A 705 32.49 26.48 -2.65
C GLY A 705 31.16 25.90 -2.16
N LEU A 706 30.39 25.27 -3.05
CA LEU A 706 29.17 24.55 -2.68
C LEU A 706 29.46 23.40 -1.71
N LYS A 707 30.57 22.69 -1.90
CA LYS A 707 31.03 21.65 -0.96
C LYS A 707 31.35 22.23 0.41
N ASN A 708 32.08 23.34 0.49
CA ASN A 708 32.40 24.00 1.76
C ASN A 708 31.13 24.41 2.52
N LEU A 709 30.11 24.88 1.81
CA LEU A 709 28.81 25.22 2.40
C LEU A 709 28.08 23.99 2.93
N ALA A 710 28.02 22.91 2.15
CA ALA A 710 27.39 21.65 2.56
C ALA A 710 28.13 20.97 3.71
N ASP A 711 29.47 20.96 3.70
CA ASP A 711 30.30 20.39 4.76
C ASP A 711 30.19 21.19 6.08
N PHE A 712 29.95 22.52 5.98
CA PHE A 712 29.68 23.37 7.15
C PHE A 712 28.30 23.12 7.76
N LEU A 713 27.24 23.16 6.94
CA LEU A 713 25.87 22.90 7.36
C LEU A 713 25.18 21.99 6.33
N PRO A 714 25.12 20.66 6.57
CA PRO A 714 24.55 19.71 5.62
C PRO A 714 23.10 20.02 5.21
N ALA A 715 22.32 20.63 6.11
CA ALA A 715 20.95 21.09 5.82
C ALA A 715 20.86 22.04 4.61
N CYS A 716 21.93 22.79 4.28
CA CYS A 716 21.96 23.69 3.12
C CYS A 716 21.71 22.96 1.79
N LEU A 717 22.04 21.66 1.70
CA LEU A 717 21.77 20.87 0.51
C LEU A 717 20.29 20.86 0.12
N ALA A 718 19.38 20.89 1.10
CA ALA A 718 17.94 20.93 0.83
C ALA A 718 17.54 22.20 0.08
N THR A 719 18.06 23.35 0.53
CA THR A 719 17.80 24.65 -0.08
C THR A 719 18.48 24.77 -1.44
N ILE A 720 19.71 24.24 -1.59
CA ILE A 720 20.41 24.15 -2.88
C ILE A 720 19.60 23.34 -3.89
N VAL A 721 19.13 22.15 -3.49
CA VAL A 721 18.29 21.28 -4.32
C VAL A 721 16.99 21.98 -4.72
N SER A 722 16.33 22.65 -3.78
CA SER A 722 15.09 23.38 -4.03
C SER A 722 15.28 24.47 -5.09
N TYR A 723 16.33 25.27 -4.93
CA TYR A 723 16.66 26.34 -5.85
C TYR A 723 17.08 25.80 -7.24
N PHE A 724 17.96 24.80 -7.29
CA PHE A 724 18.35 24.17 -8.56
C PHE A 724 17.16 23.52 -9.28
N SER A 725 16.23 22.88 -8.56
CA SER A 725 15.01 22.31 -9.14
C SER A 725 14.14 23.35 -9.82
N ALA A 726 13.96 24.48 -9.14
CA ALA A 726 13.20 25.58 -9.70
C ALA A 726 13.87 26.20 -10.93
N GLU A 727 15.18 26.46 -10.87
CA GLU A 727 15.93 27.08 -11.97
C GLU A 727 16.08 26.18 -13.20
N VAL A 728 16.26 24.88 -13.00
CA VAL A 728 16.27 23.89 -14.08
C VAL A 728 14.90 23.83 -14.77
N SER A 729 13.82 23.81 -13.98
CA SER A 729 12.45 23.78 -14.50
C SER A 729 12.10 25.05 -15.29
N ARG A 730 12.68 26.20 -14.94
CA ARG A 730 12.51 27.46 -15.69
C ARG A 730 13.30 27.53 -17.00
N GLY A 731 14.41 26.80 -17.11
CA GLY A 731 15.22 26.77 -18.33
C GLY A 731 15.90 28.10 -18.69
N VAL A 732 16.11 29.02 -17.74
CA VAL A 732 16.69 30.36 -18.02
C VAL A 732 18.21 30.33 -18.23
N TRP A 733 18.90 29.36 -17.64
CA TRP A 733 20.36 29.30 -17.65
C TRP A 733 20.93 28.76 -18.96
N LYS A 734 22.01 29.38 -19.44
CA LYS A 734 22.77 28.85 -20.57
C LYS A 734 23.33 27.45 -20.24
N PRO A 735 23.30 26.49 -21.19
CA PRO A 735 23.83 25.16 -20.95
C PRO A 735 25.36 25.17 -20.81
N ALA A 736 25.86 24.32 -19.93
CA ALA A 736 27.28 24.07 -19.69
C ALA A 736 27.78 22.92 -20.58
N PHE A 737 28.98 23.07 -21.16
CA PHE A 737 29.60 22.07 -22.02
C PHE A 737 30.48 21.10 -21.19
N MET A 738 30.15 19.81 -21.20
CA MET A 738 30.81 18.76 -20.42
C MET A 738 32.08 18.23 -21.15
N ASN A 739 33.05 19.12 -21.35
CA ASN A 739 34.22 18.94 -22.22
C ASN A 739 35.47 18.32 -21.55
N GLY A 740 35.48 18.18 -20.22
CA GLY A 740 36.62 17.67 -19.45
C GLY A 740 37.63 18.73 -19.01
N THR A 741 37.60 19.93 -19.59
CA THR A 741 38.47 21.05 -19.20
C THR A 741 37.82 21.85 -18.08
N ASP A 742 36.65 22.43 -18.36
CA ASP A 742 35.90 23.29 -17.45
C ASP A 742 34.96 22.47 -16.57
N TRP A 743 34.26 21.52 -17.19
CA TRP A 743 33.32 20.60 -16.54
C TRP A 743 33.75 19.14 -16.75
N PRO A 744 33.38 18.19 -15.85
CA PRO A 744 33.67 16.76 -16.03
C PRO A 744 33.15 16.20 -17.37
N SER A 745 33.88 15.28 -18.03
CA SER A 745 33.45 14.73 -19.33
C SER A 745 32.80 13.35 -19.22
N PRO A 746 31.61 13.11 -19.81
CA PRO A 746 30.95 11.81 -19.85
C PRO A 746 31.45 10.89 -20.98
N ALA A 747 32.32 11.38 -21.87
CA ALA A 747 32.66 10.74 -23.15
C ALA A 747 33.14 9.29 -23.04
N ALA A 748 33.79 8.92 -21.93
CA ALA A 748 34.31 7.57 -21.71
C ALA A 748 33.23 6.48 -21.61
N ASN A 749 32.04 6.81 -21.10
CA ASN A 749 30.99 5.83 -20.79
C ASN A 749 29.67 6.09 -21.52
N LEU A 750 29.47 7.26 -22.13
CA LEU A 750 28.18 7.69 -22.66
C LEU A 750 27.59 6.73 -23.69
N SER A 751 28.39 6.30 -24.68
CA SER A 751 27.94 5.34 -25.71
C SER A 751 27.54 3.99 -25.11
N ASN A 752 28.32 3.48 -24.14
CA ASN A 752 28.02 2.23 -23.45
C ASN A 752 26.73 2.33 -22.61
N VAL A 753 26.50 3.47 -21.96
CA VAL A 753 25.27 3.74 -21.21
C VAL A 753 24.07 3.78 -22.15
N GLU A 754 24.15 4.53 -23.26
CA GLU A 754 23.08 4.61 -24.27
C GLU A 754 22.74 3.25 -24.89
N ASP A 755 23.75 2.45 -25.26
CA ASP A 755 23.54 1.12 -25.82
C ASP A 755 22.90 0.16 -24.82
N LYS A 756 23.25 0.25 -23.53
CA LYS A 756 22.58 -0.54 -22.49
C LYS A 756 21.16 -0.07 -22.21
N ILE A 757 20.88 1.24 -22.26
CA ILE A 757 19.52 1.77 -22.15
C ILE A 757 18.65 1.18 -23.28
N LYS A 758 19.13 1.20 -24.54
CA LYS A 758 18.43 0.59 -25.68
C LYS A 758 18.16 -0.89 -25.46
N LYS A 759 19.11 -1.65 -24.90
CA LYS A 759 18.92 -3.07 -24.57
C LYS A 759 17.84 -3.29 -23.51
N ILE A 760 17.79 -2.46 -22.46
CA ILE A 760 16.75 -2.54 -21.42
C ILE A 760 15.37 -2.28 -22.03
N LEU A 761 15.25 -1.25 -22.87
CA LEU A 761 13.98 -0.86 -23.50
C LEU A 761 13.48 -1.93 -24.49
N ALA A 762 14.38 -2.43 -25.34
CA ALA A 762 14.08 -3.50 -26.28
C ALA A 762 13.65 -4.80 -25.56
N ALA A 763 14.28 -5.13 -24.42
CA ALA A 763 13.88 -6.27 -23.59
C ALA A 763 12.46 -6.14 -23.02
N THR A 764 11.99 -4.91 -22.81
CA THR A 764 10.63 -4.60 -22.33
C THR A 764 9.62 -4.43 -23.47
N GLY A 765 10.01 -4.69 -24.72
CA GLY A 765 9.17 -4.54 -25.90
C GLY A 765 8.92 -3.09 -26.32
N VAL A 766 9.77 -2.16 -25.87
CA VAL A 766 9.72 -0.74 -26.22
C VAL A 766 10.79 -0.48 -27.29
N ASP A 767 10.35 -0.11 -28.49
CA ASP A 767 11.20 0.34 -29.59
C ASP A 767 11.06 1.85 -29.76
N ILE A 768 12.19 2.54 -29.79
CA ILE A 768 12.22 4.00 -29.94
C ILE A 768 13.02 4.27 -31.20
N PRO A 769 12.39 4.89 -32.23
CA PRO A 769 13.13 5.29 -33.41
C PRO A 769 14.31 6.15 -32.97
N SER A 770 15.51 5.75 -33.41
CA SER A 770 16.81 6.21 -32.89
C SER A 770 16.75 7.62 -32.31
N LEU A 771 16.86 7.72 -30.98
CA LEU A 771 17.09 8.99 -30.26
C LEU A 771 18.20 9.73 -31.01
N ALA A 772 17.83 10.74 -31.79
CA ALA A 772 18.47 11.12 -33.05
C ALA A 772 19.99 10.92 -33.11
N ALA A 773 20.43 9.96 -33.93
CA ALA A 773 21.75 10.00 -34.56
C ALA A 773 21.74 11.09 -35.65
N GLY A 774 21.70 12.35 -35.22
CA GLY A 774 22.16 13.45 -36.08
C GLY A 774 23.67 13.30 -36.24
N GLU A 775 24.17 13.45 -37.46
CA GLU A 775 25.53 13.12 -37.94
C GLU A 775 26.70 13.91 -37.31
N SER A 776 26.54 14.39 -36.08
CA SER A 776 27.62 14.84 -35.20
C SER A 776 27.14 14.66 -33.77
N SER A 777 27.83 13.87 -32.95
CA SER A 777 27.50 13.68 -31.53
C SER A 777 27.21 15.05 -30.90
N PRO A 778 25.97 15.34 -30.44
CA PRO A 778 25.70 16.63 -29.83
C PRO A 778 26.63 16.78 -28.63
N ALA A 779 27.34 17.91 -28.56
CA ALA A 779 28.22 18.17 -27.43
C ALA A 779 27.43 17.95 -26.12
N ALA A 780 27.89 17.04 -25.27
CA ALA A 780 27.20 16.70 -24.04
C ALA A 780 27.03 17.95 -23.19
N THR A 781 25.79 18.43 -23.10
CA THR A 781 25.44 19.69 -22.44
C THR A 781 24.46 19.43 -21.32
N LEU A 782 24.65 20.12 -20.19
CA LEU A 782 23.74 20.10 -19.06
C LEU A 782 23.34 21.54 -18.72
N PRO A 783 22.11 21.80 -18.25
CA PRO A 783 21.78 23.09 -17.64
C PRO A 783 22.78 23.46 -16.54
N LEU A 784 23.20 24.72 -16.47
CA LEU A 784 24.26 25.14 -15.53
C LEU A 784 24.01 24.72 -14.06
N PRO A 785 22.81 24.88 -13.48
CA PRO A 785 22.55 24.41 -12.11
C PRO A 785 22.70 22.88 -11.97
N LEU A 786 22.27 22.11 -12.97
CA LEU A 786 22.44 20.65 -12.98
C LEU A 786 23.91 20.24 -13.11
N ALA A 787 24.69 20.94 -13.94
CA ALA A 787 26.12 20.71 -14.09
C ALA A 787 26.88 21.00 -12.77
N ALA A 788 26.53 22.09 -12.09
CA ALA A 788 27.06 22.46 -10.78
C ALA A 788 26.73 21.38 -9.73
N PHE A 789 25.49 20.90 -9.71
CA PHE A 789 25.04 19.88 -8.77
C PHE A 789 25.67 18.50 -9.02
N ALA A 790 25.73 18.06 -10.28
CA ALA A 790 26.43 16.83 -10.65
C ALA A 790 27.92 16.91 -10.25
N SER A 791 28.57 18.04 -10.47
CA SER A 791 29.97 18.26 -10.07
C SER A 791 30.15 18.22 -8.55
N LEU A 792 29.28 18.88 -7.79
CA LEU A 792 29.27 18.84 -6.32
C LEU A 792 29.18 17.40 -5.80
N THR A 793 28.18 16.64 -6.25
CA THR A 793 27.92 15.29 -5.74
C THR A 793 29.05 14.30 -6.09
N ILE A 794 29.72 14.50 -7.24
CA ILE A 794 30.91 13.72 -7.62
C ILE A 794 32.14 14.06 -6.76
N THR A 795 32.21 15.20 -6.08
CA THR A 795 33.33 15.53 -5.18
C THR A 795 33.37 14.76 -3.85
N TYR A 796 32.25 14.17 -3.42
CA TYR A 796 32.17 13.41 -2.17
C TYR A 796 32.82 12.02 -2.29
N LYS A 797 33.37 11.44 -1.23
CA LYS A 797 33.85 10.04 -1.30
C LYS A 797 32.67 9.08 -1.11
N ILE A 798 32.84 7.81 -1.46
CA ILE A 798 31.83 6.77 -1.22
C ILE A 798 32.17 6.05 0.09
N ASP A 799 32.22 6.82 1.18
CA ASP A 799 32.47 6.35 2.54
C ASP A 799 31.25 6.61 3.44
N LYS A 800 31.20 5.96 4.62
CA LYS A 800 30.08 6.06 5.57
C LYS A 800 29.80 7.49 6.05
N THR A 801 30.80 8.36 6.04
CA THR A 801 30.67 9.77 6.43
C THR A 801 29.98 10.60 5.34
N SER A 802 30.35 10.39 4.08
CA SER A 802 29.72 11.07 2.94
C SER A 802 28.34 10.50 2.58
N GLU A 803 28.03 9.28 3.03
CA GLU A 803 26.75 8.61 2.80
C GLU A 803 25.55 9.47 3.23
N ARG A 804 25.67 10.21 4.34
CA ARG A 804 24.62 11.12 4.83
C ARG A 804 24.25 12.19 3.80
N PHE A 805 25.24 12.74 3.10
CA PHE A 805 25.05 13.75 2.07
C PHE A 805 24.49 13.14 0.78
N LEU A 806 25.04 12.00 0.36
CA LEU A 806 24.62 11.31 -0.86
C LEU A 806 23.19 10.77 -0.76
N ASN A 807 22.74 10.40 0.44
CA ASN A 807 21.37 9.96 0.69
C ASN A 807 20.31 11.05 0.43
N LEU A 808 20.67 12.34 0.54
CA LEU A 808 19.79 13.46 0.21
C LEU A 808 20.02 13.94 -1.23
N ALA A 809 21.29 14.11 -1.61
CA ALA A 809 21.67 14.71 -2.89
C ALA A 809 21.51 13.76 -4.09
N GLY A 810 21.67 12.44 -3.89
CA GLY A 810 21.57 11.43 -4.95
C GLY A 810 20.16 11.35 -5.57
N PRO A 811 19.12 11.07 -4.77
CA PRO A 811 17.73 11.05 -5.27
C PRO A 811 17.28 12.40 -5.85
N ALA A 812 17.76 13.51 -5.27
CA ALA A 812 17.51 14.84 -5.83
C ALA A 812 18.17 15.01 -7.20
N LEU A 813 19.43 14.57 -7.38
CA LEU A 813 20.16 14.69 -8.64
C LEU A 813 19.48 13.88 -9.75
N GLU A 814 19.05 12.66 -9.42
CA GLU A 814 18.29 11.81 -10.34
C GLU A 814 16.97 12.47 -10.76
N SER A 815 16.18 12.96 -9.80
CA SER A 815 14.92 13.66 -10.08
C SER A 815 15.12 14.88 -10.98
N LEU A 816 16.14 15.70 -10.68
CA LEU A 816 16.51 16.88 -11.47
C LEU A 816 16.91 16.51 -12.89
N ALA A 817 17.79 15.52 -13.04
CA ALA A 817 18.26 15.07 -14.34
C ALA A 817 17.17 14.40 -15.17
N ALA A 818 16.21 13.73 -14.51
CA ALA A 818 15.04 13.15 -15.15
C ALA A 818 14.04 14.21 -15.64
N GLY A 819 13.90 15.34 -14.93
CA GLY A 819 13.05 16.45 -15.35
C GLY A 819 13.57 17.23 -16.58
N CYS A 820 14.87 17.11 -16.88
CA CYS A 820 15.53 17.74 -18.01
C CYS A 820 15.31 16.99 -19.34
N PRO A 821 15.47 17.66 -20.50
CA PRO A 821 15.44 16.98 -21.79
C PRO A 821 16.54 15.93 -21.92
N TRP A 822 16.25 14.86 -22.65
CA TRP A 822 17.25 13.88 -23.09
C TRP A 822 18.42 14.57 -23.81
N PRO A 823 19.71 14.22 -23.54
CA PRO A 823 20.23 13.08 -22.76
C PRO A 823 20.81 13.47 -21.37
N CYS A 824 20.18 14.37 -20.61
CA CYS A 824 20.74 14.84 -19.33
C CYS A 824 21.01 13.72 -18.30
N MET A 825 20.06 12.81 -18.06
CA MET A 825 20.25 11.69 -17.12
C MET A 825 21.29 10.66 -17.60
N PRO A 826 21.33 10.25 -18.89
CA PRO A 826 22.45 9.47 -19.43
C PRO A 826 23.82 10.11 -19.20
N ILE A 827 23.95 11.43 -19.34
CA ILE A 827 25.19 12.16 -19.04
C ILE A 827 25.53 12.04 -17.55
N VAL A 828 24.58 12.28 -16.64
CA VAL A 828 24.79 12.17 -15.19
C VAL A 828 25.19 10.75 -14.78
N ALA A 829 24.50 9.73 -15.32
CA ALA A 829 24.85 8.32 -15.11
C ALA A 829 26.27 8.01 -15.62
N SER A 830 26.64 8.53 -16.79
CA SER A 830 27.98 8.34 -17.37
C SER A 830 29.09 8.95 -16.53
N LEU A 831 28.84 10.08 -15.87
CA LEU A 831 29.80 10.71 -14.96
C LEU A 831 29.93 9.93 -13.65
N TRP A 832 28.80 9.50 -13.06
CA TRP A 832 28.81 8.76 -11.80
C TRP A 832 29.40 7.35 -11.94
N THR A 833 29.19 6.68 -13.07
CA THR A 833 29.77 5.36 -13.35
C THR A 833 31.29 5.37 -13.43
N GLN A 834 31.92 6.49 -13.79
CA GLN A 834 33.38 6.63 -13.75
C GLN A 834 33.91 6.55 -12.31
N LYS A 835 33.13 7.03 -11.34
CA LYS A 835 33.48 7.06 -9.92
C LYS A 835 33.04 5.81 -9.16
N ALA A 836 31.85 5.28 -9.47
CA ALA A 836 31.23 4.18 -8.75
C ALA A 836 30.86 3.04 -9.72
N LYS A 837 31.85 2.25 -10.17
CA LYS A 837 31.63 1.15 -11.12
C LYS A 837 30.60 0.12 -10.64
N ARG A 838 30.52 -0.11 -9.32
CA ARG A 838 29.53 -1.02 -8.69
C ARG A 838 28.07 -0.54 -8.82
N TRP A 839 27.83 0.73 -9.12
CA TRP A 839 26.47 1.28 -9.28
C TRP A 839 26.06 1.37 -10.75
N PHE A 840 26.84 0.76 -11.65
CA PHE A 840 26.64 0.91 -13.08
C PHE A 840 25.24 0.48 -13.51
N ASP A 841 24.81 -0.73 -13.15
CA ASP A 841 23.51 -1.24 -13.62
C ASP A 841 22.34 -0.45 -13.00
N PHE A 842 22.45 -0.04 -11.73
CA PHE A 842 21.50 0.87 -11.07
C PHE A 842 21.36 2.21 -11.81
N LEU A 843 22.48 2.88 -12.11
CA LEU A 843 22.47 4.20 -12.76
C LEU A 843 21.94 4.13 -14.19
N VAL A 844 22.27 3.06 -14.93
CA VAL A 844 21.76 2.84 -16.28
C VAL A 844 20.26 2.52 -16.27
N PHE A 845 19.79 1.69 -15.32
CA PHE A 845 18.37 1.46 -15.13
C PHE A 845 17.63 2.76 -14.76
N SER A 846 18.20 3.56 -13.86
CA SER A 846 17.63 4.86 -13.49
C SER A 846 17.54 5.80 -14.69
N ALA A 847 18.55 5.79 -15.56
CA ALA A 847 18.57 6.59 -16.79
C ALA A 847 17.59 6.07 -17.87
N SER A 848 17.29 4.78 -17.96
CA SER A 848 16.30 4.28 -18.93
C SER A 848 14.89 4.76 -18.62
N ARG A 849 14.57 5.06 -17.35
CA ARG A 849 13.26 5.58 -16.91
C ARG A 849 12.90 6.92 -17.56
N THR A 850 13.89 7.75 -17.87
CA THR A 850 13.64 9.13 -18.37
C THR A 850 13.09 9.16 -19.78
N VAL A 851 13.21 8.07 -20.54
CA VAL A 851 12.60 7.96 -21.87
C VAL A 851 11.09 8.11 -21.81
N PHE A 852 10.45 7.48 -20.81
CA PHE A 852 9.00 7.48 -20.65
C PHE A 852 8.44 8.83 -20.17
N LEU A 853 9.30 9.73 -19.68
CA LEU A 853 8.93 11.10 -19.35
C LEU A 853 8.65 11.96 -20.58
N HIS A 854 9.23 11.58 -21.72
CA HIS A 854 9.22 12.40 -22.93
C HIS A 854 8.43 11.78 -24.08
N SER A 855 8.01 10.51 -23.97
CA SER A 855 7.31 9.79 -25.04
C SER A 855 6.10 9.01 -24.51
N ASN A 856 4.90 9.52 -24.81
CA ASN A 856 3.64 8.81 -24.54
C ASN A 856 3.55 7.49 -25.33
N ASP A 857 4.16 7.43 -26.52
CA ASP A 857 4.23 6.19 -27.32
C ASP A 857 5.06 5.11 -26.60
N ALA A 858 6.18 5.48 -25.97
CA ALA A 858 6.96 4.54 -25.18
C ALA A 858 6.16 4.01 -23.97
N VAL A 859 5.36 4.87 -23.33
CA VAL A 859 4.44 4.47 -22.24
C VAL A 859 3.38 3.49 -22.74
N PHE A 860 2.76 3.78 -23.89
CA PHE A 860 1.78 2.88 -24.52
C PHE A 860 2.40 1.52 -24.87
N GLN A 861 3.59 1.50 -25.48
CA GLN A 861 4.31 0.27 -25.80
C GLN A 861 4.63 -0.55 -24.53
N LEU A 862 5.04 0.11 -23.44
CA LEU A 862 5.32 -0.55 -22.17
C LEU A 862 4.05 -1.16 -21.55
N LEU A 863 2.94 -0.41 -21.54
CA LEU A 863 1.64 -0.92 -21.09
C LEU A 863 1.21 -2.12 -21.94
N LYS A 864 1.34 -2.03 -23.26
CA LYS A 864 1.05 -3.13 -24.18
C LYS A 864 1.89 -4.37 -23.86
N SER A 865 3.17 -4.20 -23.56
CA SER A 865 4.05 -5.28 -23.11
C SER A 865 3.61 -5.89 -21.77
N CYS A 866 3.10 -5.08 -20.83
CA CYS A 866 2.55 -5.58 -19.57
C CYS A 866 1.32 -6.47 -19.81
N PHE A 867 0.38 -6.03 -20.66
CA PHE A 867 -0.78 -6.83 -21.05
C PHE A 867 -0.36 -8.12 -21.77
N ALA A 868 0.58 -8.03 -22.72
CA ALA A 868 1.09 -9.18 -23.45
C ALA A 868 1.78 -10.19 -22.52
N ALA A 869 2.66 -9.75 -21.62
CA ALA A 869 3.37 -10.61 -20.67
C ALA A 869 2.40 -11.35 -19.74
N THR A 870 1.33 -10.68 -19.33
CA THR A 870 0.30 -11.25 -18.46
C THR A 870 -0.57 -12.28 -19.18
N LEU A 871 -0.89 -12.05 -20.46
CA LEU A 871 -1.86 -12.86 -21.22
C LEU A 871 -1.24 -13.97 -22.11
N SER A 872 0.08 -14.00 -22.32
CA SER A 872 0.76 -14.91 -23.28
C SER A 872 0.82 -16.41 -22.89
N GLY A 873 0.03 -16.88 -21.92
CA GLY A 873 0.03 -18.27 -21.44
C GLY A 873 -0.79 -19.27 -22.29
N ALA A 874 -0.47 -19.44 -23.57
CA ALA A 874 -1.20 -20.38 -24.46
C ALA A 874 -0.41 -21.64 -24.89
N SER A 875 0.88 -21.78 -24.56
CA SER A 875 1.64 -23.01 -24.84
C SER A 875 2.10 -23.70 -23.56
N ILE A 876 1.91 -25.02 -23.50
CA ILE A 876 2.20 -25.94 -22.38
C ILE A 876 3.70 -25.95 -21.99
N SER A 877 4.56 -25.23 -22.71
CA SER A 877 5.91 -24.88 -22.30
C SER A 877 6.15 -23.36 -22.48
N SER A 878 6.72 -22.74 -21.45
CA SER A 878 7.26 -21.36 -21.34
C SER A 878 6.32 -20.18 -20.94
N ASN A 879 6.54 -19.71 -19.70
CA ASN A 879 6.57 -18.32 -19.21
C ASN A 879 5.43 -17.33 -19.57
N GLY A 880 4.21 -17.56 -19.08
CA GLY A 880 3.16 -16.53 -18.95
C GLY A 880 2.76 -16.27 -17.48
N GLY A 881 2.20 -15.09 -17.18
CA GLY A 881 1.68 -14.73 -15.85
C GLY A 881 2.61 -13.84 -15.02
N VAL A 882 2.49 -13.90 -13.68
CA VAL A 882 3.22 -13.02 -12.74
C VAL A 882 4.74 -13.03 -12.99
N GLY A 883 5.33 -14.20 -13.28
CA GLY A 883 6.76 -14.32 -13.56
C GLY A 883 7.21 -13.66 -14.87
N ALA A 884 6.34 -13.52 -15.87
CA ALA A 884 6.66 -12.81 -17.10
C ALA A 884 6.49 -11.28 -16.95
N LEU A 885 5.49 -10.85 -16.16
CA LEU A 885 5.24 -9.44 -15.90
C LEU A 885 6.26 -8.82 -14.94
N LEU A 886 6.58 -9.52 -13.85
CA LEU A 886 7.46 -9.02 -12.78
C LEU A 886 8.85 -9.68 -12.77
N GLY A 887 9.08 -10.69 -13.62
CA GLY A 887 10.35 -11.41 -13.67
C GLY A 887 10.55 -12.37 -12.48
N HIS A 888 11.67 -13.07 -12.52
CA HIS A 888 12.20 -13.89 -11.42
C HIS A 888 13.44 -13.23 -10.76
N GLY A 889 13.54 -11.90 -10.83
CA GLY A 889 14.74 -11.13 -10.45
C GLY A 889 15.77 -11.04 -11.58
N PHE A 890 16.63 -10.03 -11.54
CA PHE A 890 17.68 -9.81 -12.54
C PHE A 890 18.76 -10.92 -12.44
N GLY A 891 19.16 -11.52 -13.56
CA GLY A 891 20.32 -12.43 -13.65
C GLY A 891 20.04 -13.94 -13.71
N SER A 892 18.80 -14.39 -13.91
CA SER A 892 18.46 -15.82 -13.87
C SER A 892 18.59 -16.59 -15.19
N HIS A 893 19.68 -16.44 -15.94
CA HIS A 893 20.09 -17.49 -16.89
C HIS A 893 21.61 -17.65 -16.87
N PHE A 894 22.03 -18.90 -16.70
CA PHE A 894 23.41 -19.36 -16.85
C PHE A 894 23.99 -18.86 -18.17
N CYS A 895 24.73 -17.74 -18.12
CA CYS A 895 25.76 -17.28 -19.06
C CYS A 895 25.84 -15.73 -19.02
N GLY A 896 26.70 -15.18 -18.15
CA GLY A 896 27.46 -13.93 -18.35
C GLY A 896 26.83 -12.74 -19.09
N GLY A 897 25.52 -12.53 -19.01
CA GLY A 897 24.78 -11.50 -19.73
C GLY A 897 23.59 -11.00 -18.90
N ILE A 898 23.24 -9.73 -19.14
CA ILE A 898 22.10 -9.04 -18.52
C ILE A 898 20.81 -9.85 -18.76
N SER A 899 20.07 -10.22 -17.71
CA SER A 899 18.72 -10.76 -17.92
C SER A 899 17.76 -9.62 -18.30
N PRO A 900 16.76 -9.87 -19.16
CA PRO A 900 15.79 -8.86 -19.54
C PRO A 900 15.03 -8.34 -18.31
N VAL A 901 14.91 -7.02 -18.18
CA VAL A 901 14.03 -6.37 -17.19
C VAL A 901 12.58 -6.72 -17.55
N ALA A 902 11.78 -7.15 -16.57
CA ALA A 902 10.38 -7.43 -16.80
C ALA A 902 9.58 -6.12 -16.97
N PRO A 903 8.62 -6.06 -17.91
CA PRO A 903 7.91 -4.82 -18.26
C PRO A 903 7.13 -4.23 -17.07
N GLY A 904 6.57 -5.07 -16.19
CA GLY A 904 5.87 -4.62 -14.98
C GLY A 904 6.80 -3.96 -13.97
N ILE A 905 8.03 -4.47 -13.78
CA ILE A 905 9.02 -3.83 -12.89
C ILE A 905 9.41 -2.46 -13.43
N LEU A 906 9.65 -2.34 -14.74
CA LEU A 906 9.98 -1.06 -15.34
C LEU A 906 8.82 -0.07 -15.18
N TYR A 907 7.58 -0.52 -15.42
CA TYR A 907 6.40 0.31 -15.21
C TYR A 907 6.27 0.80 -13.76
N LEU A 908 6.37 -0.09 -12.77
CA LEU A 908 6.31 0.24 -11.33
C LEU A 908 7.37 1.27 -10.91
N ARG A 909 8.51 1.34 -11.62
CA ARG A 909 9.55 2.34 -11.34
C ARG A 909 9.38 3.62 -12.16
N VAL A 910 8.49 3.68 -13.14
CA VAL A 910 8.37 4.82 -14.07
C VAL A 910 7.07 5.60 -13.88
N TYR A 911 5.96 4.95 -13.51
CA TYR A 911 4.63 5.54 -13.61
C TYR A 911 4.45 6.85 -12.84
N HIS A 912 5.10 6.99 -11.69
CA HIS A 912 5.08 8.19 -10.85
C HIS A 912 5.64 9.46 -11.52
N SER A 913 6.43 9.27 -12.57
CA SER A 913 7.10 10.34 -13.28
C SER A 913 6.28 10.78 -14.50
N ILE A 914 5.30 9.99 -14.96
CA ILE A 914 4.47 10.31 -16.12
C ILE A 914 3.64 11.57 -15.84
N ARG A 915 3.71 12.55 -16.75
CA ARG A 915 3.08 13.88 -16.56
C ARG A 915 1.57 13.86 -16.78
N ASP A 916 1.12 13.16 -17.82
CA ASP A 916 -0.30 13.04 -18.16
C ASP A 916 -0.85 11.70 -17.65
N ILE A 917 -1.36 11.72 -16.43
CA ILE A 917 -1.89 10.54 -15.75
C ILE A 917 -3.31 10.21 -16.26
N GLU A 918 -4.04 11.19 -16.81
CA GLU A 918 -5.41 11.00 -17.33
C GLU A 918 -5.37 10.12 -18.59
N PHE A 919 -4.43 10.40 -19.50
CA PHE A 919 -4.17 9.59 -20.70
C PHE A 919 -3.92 8.10 -20.40
N ILE A 920 -3.26 7.78 -19.27
CA ILE A 920 -2.98 6.38 -18.88
C ILE A 920 -4.26 5.55 -18.78
N THR A 921 -5.34 6.14 -18.25
CA THR A 921 -6.61 5.42 -18.06
C THR A 921 -7.25 5.07 -19.40
N GLU A 922 -7.25 5.99 -20.35
CA GLU A 922 -7.76 5.77 -21.71
C GLU A 922 -6.97 4.69 -22.45
N GLU A 923 -5.64 4.73 -22.35
CA GLU A 923 -4.79 3.72 -22.98
C GLU A 923 -4.94 2.33 -22.36
N ILE A 924 -5.13 2.25 -21.03
CA ILE A 924 -5.42 0.97 -20.36
C ILE A 924 -6.76 0.40 -20.85
N ILE A 925 -7.79 1.22 -21.01
CA ILE A 925 -9.08 0.78 -21.57
C ILE A 925 -8.90 0.29 -23.01
N SER A 926 -8.18 1.05 -23.85
CA SER A 926 -7.87 0.68 -25.23
C SER A 926 -7.14 -0.66 -25.33
N LEU A 927 -6.07 -0.85 -24.55
CA LEU A 927 -5.29 -2.08 -24.50
C LEU A 927 -6.10 -3.26 -23.95
N MET A 928 -6.97 -3.04 -22.97
CA MET A 928 -7.88 -4.05 -22.46
C MET A 928 -8.87 -4.48 -23.54
N MET A 929 -9.48 -3.56 -24.28
CA MET A 929 -10.39 -3.88 -25.39
C MET A 929 -9.68 -4.64 -26.51
N HIS A 930 -8.44 -4.28 -26.83
CA HIS A 930 -7.61 -5.01 -27.77
C HIS A 930 -7.31 -6.44 -27.28
N SER A 931 -6.95 -6.58 -26.01
CA SER A 931 -6.68 -7.86 -25.37
C SER A 931 -7.89 -8.79 -25.36
N VAL A 932 -9.09 -8.27 -25.05
CA VAL A 932 -10.35 -9.02 -25.11
C VAL A 932 -10.61 -9.55 -26.52
N THR A 933 -10.38 -8.70 -27.53
CA THR A 933 -10.52 -9.08 -28.94
C THR A 933 -9.55 -10.21 -29.30
N GLN A 934 -8.29 -10.11 -28.88
CA GLN A 934 -7.31 -11.19 -29.08
C GLN A 934 -7.73 -12.49 -28.40
N VAL A 935 -8.16 -12.44 -27.13
CA VAL A 935 -8.63 -13.61 -26.37
C VAL A 935 -9.77 -14.32 -27.09
N ALA A 936 -10.76 -13.57 -27.57
CA ALA A 936 -11.88 -14.11 -28.34
C ALA A 936 -11.44 -14.74 -29.69
N CYS A 937 -10.37 -14.21 -30.31
CA CYS A 937 -9.85 -14.67 -31.60
C CYS A 937 -8.78 -15.77 -31.52
N THR A 938 -8.37 -16.23 -30.32
CA THR A 938 -7.24 -17.18 -30.12
C THR A 938 -7.39 -18.59 -30.75
N GLY A 939 -8.42 -18.83 -31.57
CA GLY A 939 -8.58 -20.04 -32.40
C GLY A 939 -7.98 -19.97 -33.82
N LEU A 940 -7.34 -18.87 -34.25
CA LEU A 940 -6.83 -18.71 -35.63
C LEU A 940 -5.36 -18.19 -35.69
N PRO A 941 -4.44 -18.86 -36.42
CA PRO A 941 -3.08 -18.35 -36.64
C PRO A 941 -3.07 -17.09 -37.52
N LYS A 942 -2.25 -16.09 -37.12
CA LYS A 942 -2.08 -14.80 -37.83
C LYS A 942 -1.63 -14.93 -39.31
N GLU A 943 -1.06 -16.05 -39.74
CA GLU A 943 -0.54 -16.23 -41.10
C GLU A 943 -1.59 -16.52 -42.19
N ARG A 944 -2.86 -16.83 -41.84
CA ARG A 944 -3.90 -17.13 -42.85
C ARG A 944 -4.90 -16.01 -43.15
N LEU A 945 -4.86 -14.89 -42.42
CA LEU A 945 -5.82 -13.80 -42.62
C LEU A 945 -5.65 -13.10 -43.99
N GLY A 946 -4.44 -13.12 -44.55
CA GLY A 946 -4.17 -12.56 -45.89
C GLY A 946 -4.49 -13.48 -47.06
N LYS A 947 -4.67 -14.80 -46.86
CA LYS A 947 -4.79 -15.79 -47.96
C LYS A 947 -6.14 -16.52 -48.03
N LEU A 948 -7.07 -16.28 -47.13
CA LEU A 948 -8.37 -16.97 -47.12
C LEU A 948 -9.53 -16.09 -47.59
N LYS A 949 -9.37 -15.37 -48.73
CA LYS A 949 -10.51 -14.67 -49.38
C LYS A 949 -11.32 -15.55 -50.35
N ARG A 950 -10.99 -16.83 -50.53
CA ARG A 950 -11.80 -17.76 -51.35
C ARG A 950 -11.63 -19.20 -50.89
N THR A 951 -12.49 -19.66 -49.99
CA THR A 951 -13.11 -21.00 -50.08
C THR A 951 -14.18 -21.13 -49.01
N ARG A 952 -15.43 -21.15 -49.47
CA ARG A 952 -16.62 -21.52 -48.71
C ARG A 952 -16.54 -23.02 -48.46
N ASN A 953 -16.26 -23.44 -47.23
CA ASN A 953 -16.74 -24.69 -46.64
C ASN A 953 -16.37 -24.74 -45.15
N GLY A 954 -17.36 -25.11 -44.33
CA GLY A 954 -17.29 -25.11 -42.88
C GLY A 954 -16.13 -25.92 -42.34
N LEU A 955 -15.22 -25.23 -41.65
CA LEU A 955 -14.30 -25.84 -40.71
C LEU A 955 -14.69 -25.33 -39.32
N GLN A 956 -15.22 -26.22 -38.49
CA GLN A 956 -15.55 -25.94 -37.10
C GLN A 956 -14.31 -25.40 -36.38
N CYS A 957 -14.37 -24.13 -35.98
CA CYS A 957 -13.38 -23.48 -35.14
C CYS A 957 -13.30 -24.24 -33.81
N GLY A 958 -12.09 -24.60 -33.36
CA GLY A 958 -11.90 -25.18 -32.03
C GLY A 958 -12.40 -24.18 -30.99
N GLN A 959 -13.54 -24.48 -30.36
CA GLN A 959 -14.17 -23.60 -29.38
C GLN A 959 -13.23 -23.44 -28.17
N VAL A 960 -12.65 -22.26 -28.00
CA VAL A 960 -12.14 -21.83 -26.69
C VAL A 960 -13.36 -21.80 -25.76
N SER A 961 -13.33 -22.53 -24.64
CA SER A 961 -14.46 -22.51 -23.71
C SER A 961 -14.71 -21.09 -23.22
N LEU A 962 -15.98 -20.67 -23.17
CA LEU A 962 -16.36 -19.34 -22.67
C LEU A 962 -15.78 -19.08 -21.26
N ALA A 963 -15.68 -20.14 -20.44
CA ALA A 963 -15.05 -20.10 -19.13
C ALA A 963 -13.56 -19.73 -19.20
N ALA A 964 -12.78 -20.35 -20.10
CA ALA A 964 -11.36 -20.03 -20.27
C ALA A 964 -11.13 -18.64 -20.90
N ALA A 965 -12.05 -18.18 -21.76
CA ALA A 965 -12.03 -16.80 -22.23
C ALA A 965 -12.28 -15.82 -21.09
N MET A 966 -13.29 -16.09 -20.23
CA MET A 966 -13.61 -15.21 -19.09
C MET A 966 -12.52 -15.13 -18.03
N THR A 967 -11.79 -16.22 -17.74
CA THR A 967 -10.66 -16.14 -16.79
C THR A 967 -9.56 -15.21 -17.31
N ARG A 968 -9.25 -15.25 -18.61
CA ARG A 968 -8.30 -14.34 -19.25
C ARG A 968 -8.79 -12.89 -19.30
N VAL A 969 -10.09 -12.68 -19.52
CA VAL A 969 -10.70 -11.34 -19.47
C VAL A 969 -10.63 -10.75 -18.06
N LYS A 970 -10.97 -11.53 -17.04
CA LYS A 970 -10.83 -11.12 -15.62
C LYS A 970 -9.38 -10.77 -15.29
N LEU A 971 -8.41 -11.55 -15.78
CA LEU A 971 -6.99 -11.25 -15.60
C LEU A 971 -6.57 -9.94 -16.26
N ALA A 972 -7.01 -9.67 -17.50
CA ALA A 972 -6.73 -8.41 -18.20
C ALA A 972 -7.33 -7.21 -17.44
N ALA A 973 -8.59 -7.32 -17.00
CA ALA A 973 -9.26 -6.30 -16.21
C ALA A 973 -8.61 -6.10 -14.82
N SER A 974 -8.15 -7.18 -14.19
CA SER A 974 -7.42 -7.13 -12.92
C SER A 974 -6.07 -6.42 -13.05
N LEU A 975 -5.32 -6.67 -14.14
CA LEU A 975 -4.10 -5.93 -14.44
C LEU A 975 -4.42 -4.45 -14.66
N GLY A 976 -5.38 -4.14 -15.54
CA GLY A 976 -5.78 -2.76 -15.83
C GLY A 976 -6.18 -2.00 -14.57
N ALA A 977 -7.00 -2.61 -13.71
CA ALA A 977 -7.44 -2.00 -12.45
C ALA A 977 -6.27 -1.73 -11.50
N SER A 978 -5.31 -2.66 -11.42
CA SER A 978 -4.11 -2.48 -10.60
C SER A 978 -3.26 -1.32 -11.11
N LEU A 979 -3.03 -1.22 -12.42
CA LEU A 979 -2.20 -0.16 -13.02
C LEU A 979 -2.85 1.23 -12.86
N VAL A 980 -4.17 1.35 -13.02
CA VAL A 980 -4.92 2.61 -12.77
C VAL A 980 -4.85 3.02 -11.30
N CYS A 981 -5.10 2.07 -10.39
CA CYS A 981 -5.09 2.34 -8.95
C CYS A 981 -3.70 2.72 -8.46
N LEU A 982 -2.63 2.11 -8.97
CA LEU A 982 -1.26 2.49 -8.65
C LEU A 982 -0.93 3.89 -9.21
N SER A 983 -1.29 4.18 -10.46
CA SER A 983 -0.88 5.42 -11.14
C SER A 983 -1.44 6.70 -10.54
N GLY A 984 -2.71 6.72 -10.15
CA GLY A 984 -3.35 7.94 -9.65
C GLY A 984 -4.36 7.74 -8.53
N GLY A 985 -4.39 6.53 -7.94
CA GLY A 985 -5.16 6.21 -6.75
C GLY A 985 -6.62 6.64 -6.84
N LEU A 986 -7.10 7.25 -5.75
CA LEU A 986 -8.49 7.71 -5.62
C LEU A 986 -8.87 8.77 -6.67
N GLY A 987 -7.93 9.61 -7.12
CA GLY A 987 -8.20 10.68 -8.07
C GLY A 987 -8.61 10.14 -9.44
N LEU A 988 -7.80 9.24 -10.00
CA LEU A 988 -8.12 8.61 -11.29
C LEU A 988 -9.36 7.74 -11.24
N VAL A 989 -9.59 7.01 -10.14
CA VAL A 989 -10.81 6.20 -10.01
C VAL A 989 -12.06 7.10 -9.98
N GLN A 990 -11.99 8.29 -9.37
CA GLN A 990 -13.11 9.24 -9.44
C GLN A 990 -13.36 9.74 -10.87
N LEU A 991 -12.30 10.06 -11.61
CA LEU A 991 -12.37 10.48 -13.01
C LEU A 991 -12.92 9.36 -13.90
N LEU A 992 -12.48 8.12 -13.67
CA LEU A 992 -12.93 6.93 -14.39
C LEU A 992 -14.46 6.78 -14.35
N PHE A 993 -15.05 6.88 -13.16
CA PHE A 993 -16.50 6.69 -12.97
C PHE A 993 -17.33 7.87 -13.46
N LYS A 994 -16.83 9.10 -13.31
CA LYS A 994 -17.58 10.33 -13.64
C LYS A 994 -17.45 10.76 -15.09
N GLU A 995 -16.30 10.54 -15.70
CA GLU A 995 -15.94 11.12 -16.99
C GLU A 995 -15.53 10.05 -18.00
N THR A 996 -14.49 9.25 -17.70
CA THR A 996 -13.89 8.34 -18.70
C THR A 996 -14.82 7.21 -19.16
N LEU A 997 -15.53 6.52 -18.26
CA LEU A 997 -16.46 5.47 -18.66
C LEU A 997 -17.71 6.03 -19.35
N PRO A 998 -18.40 7.05 -18.81
CA PRO A 998 -19.51 7.68 -19.52
C PRO A 998 -19.12 8.19 -20.92
N SER A 999 -17.98 8.87 -21.04
CA SER A 999 -17.51 9.36 -22.35
C SER A 999 -17.23 8.22 -23.32
N TRP A 1000 -16.59 7.13 -22.86
CA TRP A 1000 -16.34 5.95 -23.66
C TRP A 1000 -17.63 5.30 -24.19
N PHE A 1001 -18.66 5.18 -23.35
CA PHE A 1001 -19.95 4.61 -23.75
C PHE A 1001 -20.77 5.49 -24.70
N ILE A 1002 -20.66 6.82 -24.57
CA ILE A 1002 -21.34 7.78 -25.46
C ILE A 1002 -20.60 7.90 -26.80
N SER A 1003 -19.27 7.80 -26.79
CA SER A 1003 -18.44 7.93 -27.99
C SER A 1003 -18.70 6.79 -28.98
N SER A 1004 -18.83 7.13 -30.26
CA SER A 1004 -18.96 6.16 -31.35
C SER A 1004 -17.60 5.54 -31.67
N TYR A 1005 -17.14 4.57 -30.88
CA TYR A 1005 -16.06 3.67 -31.28
C TYR A 1005 -16.56 2.72 -32.37
N ARG A 1006 -16.85 3.26 -33.55
CA ARG A 1006 -17.18 2.49 -34.74
C ARG A 1006 -15.90 1.74 -35.12
N SER A 1007 -15.85 0.45 -34.81
CA SER A 1007 -14.73 -0.39 -35.23
C SER A 1007 -14.59 -0.28 -36.76
N GLU A 1008 -13.48 0.30 -37.23
CA GLU A 1008 -13.13 0.36 -38.66
C GLU A 1008 -12.75 -1.01 -39.25
N GLN A 1009 -13.34 -2.10 -38.75
CA GLN A 1009 -13.19 -3.44 -39.30
C GLN A 1009 -14.55 -3.95 -39.76
N GLY A 1010 -14.88 -3.59 -41.01
CA GLY A 1010 -15.77 -4.34 -41.90
C GLY A 1010 -17.16 -4.65 -41.38
N GLU A 1011 -18.09 -3.73 -41.63
CA GLU A 1011 -19.50 -4.09 -41.82
C GLU A 1011 -19.60 -5.05 -43.01
N GLU A 1012 -19.39 -6.36 -42.79
CA GLU A 1012 -19.77 -7.49 -43.66
C GLU A 1012 -19.32 -8.82 -43.02
N ASP A 1013 -19.81 -9.13 -41.82
CA ASP A 1013 -20.05 -10.54 -41.40
C ASP A 1013 -20.85 -10.55 -40.09
N GLY A 1014 -22.17 -10.75 -40.19
CA GLY A 1014 -23.07 -11.03 -39.07
C GLY A 1014 -22.84 -12.41 -38.48
N GLY A 1015 -21.63 -12.67 -37.96
CA GLY A 1015 -21.22 -13.93 -37.35
C GLY A 1015 -21.30 -13.91 -35.82
N SER A 1016 -21.62 -15.08 -35.24
CA SER A 1016 -21.60 -15.41 -33.80
C SER A 1016 -20.35 -14.88 -33.03
N LEU A 1017 -19.22 -14.70 -33.73
CA LEU A 1017 -17.97 -14.20 -33.16
C LEU A 1017 -18.04 -12.72 -32.74
N GLY A 1018 -18.73 -11.86 -33.49
CA GLY A 1018 -18.85 -10.43 -33.17
C GLY A 1018 -19.65 -10.18 -31.89
N GLY A 1019 -20.73 -10.94 -31.70
CA GLY A 1019 -21.54 -10.89 -30.47
C GLY A 1019 -20.78 -11.37 -29.24
N MET A 1020 -19.96 -12.40 -29.36
CA MET A 1020 -19.10 -12.89 -28.26
C MET A 1020 -18.06 -11.85 -27.85
N VAL A 1021 -17.39 -11.20 -28.80
CA VAL A 1021 -16.41 -10.13 -28.52
C VAL A 1021 -17.08 -8.97 -27.78
N ALA A 1022 -18.23 -8.49 -28.29
CA ALA A 1022 -18.98 -7.40 -27.65
C ALA A 1022 -19.41 -7.75 -26.21
N MET A 1023 -19.94 -8.97 -26.00
CA MET A 1023 -20.29 -9.46 -24.67
C MET A 1023 -19.09 -9.47 -23.71
N LEU A 1024 -17.94 -10.03 -24.15
CA LEU A 1024 -16.72 -10.08 -23.34
C LEU A 1024 -16.16 -8.69 -23.02
N ARG A 1025 -16.29 -7.71 -23.94
CA ARG A 1025 -15.87 -6.32 -23.71
C ARG A 1025 -16.65 -5.69 -22.56
N GLY A 1026 -17.99 -5.84 -22.54
CA GLY A 1026 -18.80 -5.28 -21.46
C GLY A 1026 -18.50 -5.92 -20.11
N TYR A 1027 -18.32 -7.25 -20.04
CA TYR A 1027 -17.90 -7.91 -18.80
C TYR A 1027 -16.49 -7.48 -18.34
N ALA A 1028 -15.56 -7.27 -19.28
CA ALA A 1028 -14.22 -6.77 -18.97
C ALA A 1028 -14.30 -5.39 -18.30
N LEU A 1029 -15.07 -4.47 -18.88
CA LEU A 1029 -15.29 -3.12 -18.33
C LEU A 1029 -15.96 -3.16 -16.97
N ALA A 1030 -16.95 -4.04 -16.78
CA ALA A 1030 -17.64 -4.19 -15.49
C ALA A 1030 -16.67 -4.64 -14.39
N TYR A 1031 -15.90 -5.70 -14.66
CA TYR A 1031 -14.94 -6.23 -13.69
C TYR A 1031 -13.81 -5.22 -13.40
N PHE A 1032 -13.32 -4.52 -14.43
CA PHE A 1032 -12.34 -3.44 -14.30
C PHE A 1032 -12.87 -2.30 -13.43
N ALA A 1033 -14.08 -1.79 -13.70
CA ALA A 1033 -14.66 -0.68 -12.96
C ALA A 1033 -14.87 -1.03 -11.47
N VAL A 1034 -15.46 -2.20 -11.18
CA VAL A 1034 -15.70 -2.62 -9.79
C VAL A 1034 -14.39 -2.86 -9.06
N LEU A 1035 -13.37 -3.48 -9.70
CA LEU A 1035 -12.05 -3.62 -9.07
C LEU A 1035 -11.38 -2.28 -8.79
N CYS A 1036 -11.42 -1.32 -9.72
CA CYS A 1036 -10.92 0.03 -9.49
C CYS A 1036 -11.60 0.69 -8.27
N GLY A 1037 -12.93 0.60 -8.19
CA GLY A 1037 -13.69 1.09 -7.04
C GLY A 1037 -13.35 0.36 -5.74
N ALA A 1038 -13.18 -0.96 -5.78
CA ALA A 1038 -12.89 -1.80 -4.62
C ALA A 1038 -11.50 -1.49 -4.05
N PHE A 1039 -10.49 -1.34 -4.92
CA PHE A 1039 -9.13 -0.96 -4.48
C PHE A 1039 -9.07 0.47 -3.92
N ALA A 1040 -9.88 1.40 -4.43
CA ALA A 1040 -9.87 2.79 -3.98
C ALA A 1040 -10.72 3.05 -2.72
N TRP A 1041 -11.90 2.43 -2.59
CA TRP A 1041 -12.86 2.71 -1.52
C TRP A 1041 -13.01 1.57 -0.51
N GLY A 1042 -12.54 0.37 -0.84
CA GLY A 1042 -12.81 -0.85 -0.08
C GLY A 1042 -14.26 -1.34 -0.22
N ILE A 1043 -14.49 -2.58 0.22
CA ILE A 1043 -15.81 -3.21 0.20
C ILE A 1043 -16.71 -2.73 1.35
N GLY A 1044 -16.11 -2.41 2.50
CA GLY A 1044 -16.83 -2.02 3.72
C GLY A 1044 -16.79 -0.52 4.03
N ASN A 1045 -17.26 -0.15 5.23
CA ASN A 1045 -17.26 1.22 5.74
C ASN A 1045 -15.97 1.60 6.52
N SER A 1046 -14.99 0.69 6.57
CA SER A 1046 -13.78 0.83 7.38
C SER A 1046 -12.72 1.78 6.77
N CYS A 1047 -12.81 2.08 5.46
CA CYS A 1047 -11.83 2.92 4.77
C CYS A 1047 -12.21 4.41 4.84
N LEU A 1048 -11.25 5.31 5.10
CA LEU A 1048 -11.48 6.76 5.12
C LEU A 1048 -11.92 7.31 3.74
N ALA A 1049 -11.49 6.67 2.65
CA ALA A 1049 -11.87 7.02 1.28
C ALA A 1049 -13.36 6.74 0.97
N SER A 1050 -14.03 5.90 1.79
CA SER A 1050 -15.45 5.59 1.64
C SER A 1050 -16.37 6.82 1.77
N LYS A 1051 -15.93 7.90 2.42
CA LYS A 1051 -16.72 9.14 2.53
C LYS A 1051 -17.05 9.79 1.18
N ARG A 1052 -16.22 9.58 0.15
CA ARG A 1052 -16.46 10.10 -1.21
C ARG A 1052 -17.20 9.11 -2.11
N ARG A 1053 -17.22 7.82 -1.75
CA ARG A 1053 -17.84 6.73 -2.51
C ARG A 1053 -19.31 7.02 -2.88
N PRO A 1054 -20.21 7.44 -1.95
CA PRO A 1054 -21.61 7.66 -2.30
C PRO A 1054 -21.81 8.69 -3.41
N LYS A 1055 -21.04 9.78 -3.40
CA LYS A 1055 -21.15 10.85 -4.41
C LYS A 1055 -20.72 10.39 -5.80
N VAL A 1056 -19.69 9.55 -5.87
CA VAL A 1056 -19.13 9.08 -7.16
C VAL A 1056 -20.01 7.97 -7.73
N LEU A 1057 -20.37 6.98 -6.91
CA LEU A 1057 -21.26 5.89 -7.32
C LEU A 1057 -22.63 6.42 -7.73
N ARG A 1058 -23.20 7.40 -7.01
CA ARG A 1058 -24.47 8.03 -7.39
C ARG A 1058 -24.42 8.61 -8.80
N ALA A 1059 -23.38 9.37 -9.13
CA ALA A 1059 -23.24 9.96 -10.46
C ALA A 1059 -23.17 8.89 -11.56
N HIS A 1060 -22.41 7.81 -11.33
CA HIS A 1060 -22.30 6.73 -12.30
C HIS A 1060 -23.60 5.94 -12.43
N MET A 1061 -24.27 5.60 -11.33
CA MET A 1061 -25.53 4.85 -11.34
C MET A 1061 -26.68 5.66 -11.96
N GLU A 1062 -26.70 6.97 -11.76
CA GLU A 1062 -27.66 7.86 -12.43
C GLU A 1062 -27.44 7.89 -13.95
N PHE A 1063 -26.18 7.87 -14.40
CA PHE A 1063 -25.85 7.72 -15.82
C PHE A 1063 -26.37 6.38 -16.37
N LEU A 1064 -26.16 5.26 -15.67
CA LEU A 1064 -26.67 3.96 -16.09
C LEU A 1064 -28.20 3.93 -16.17
N ALA A 1065 -28.88 4.44 -15.14
CA ALA A 1065 -30.34 4.50 -15.10
C ALA A 1065 -30.90 5.38 -16.23
N SER A 1066 -30.30 6.55 -16.46
CA SER A 1066 -30.72 7.46 -17.54
C SER A 1066 -30.50 6.88 -18.94
N ALA A 1067 -29.43 6.11 -19.13
CA ALA A 1067 -29.20 5.39 -20.38
C ALA A 1067 -30.19 4.24 -20.59
N LEU A 1068 -30.56 3.49 -19.54
CA LEU A 1068 -31.62 2.47 -19.62
C LEU A 1068 -33.00 3.09 -19.89
N ASP A 1069 -33.29 4.26 -19.33
CA ASP A 1069 -34.51 5.03 -19.60
C ASP A 1069 -34.58 5.57 -21.05
N GLY A 1070 -33.49 5.45 -21.83
CA GLY A 1070 -33.39 6.00 -23.18
C GLY A 1070 -33.19 7.51 -23.23
N LYS A 1071 -32.86 8.16 -22.10
CA LYS A 1071 -32.56 9.61 -22.03
C LYS A 1071 -31.20 9.95 -22.60
N ILE A 1072 -30.29 8.97 -22.64
CA ILE A 1072 -28.92 9.12 -23.16
C ILE A 1072 -28.75 8.17 -24.35
N SER A 1073 -28.29 8.70 -25.48
CA SER A 1073 -27.90 7.90 -26.64
C SER A 1073 -26.49 7.33 -26.46
N LEU A 1074 -26.34 6.01 -26.60
CA LEU A 1074 -25.06 5.31 -26.48
C LEU A 1074 -24.42 5.10 -27.86
N GLY A 1075 -23.10 5.19 -27.93
CA GLY A 1075 -22.31 4.99 -29.15
C GLY A 1075 -21.75 3.57 -29.31
N CYS A 1076 -21.88 2.71 -28.30
CA CYS A 1076 -21.33 1.35 -28.27
C CYS A 1076 -22.33 0.25 -28.70
N ASP A 1077 -21.82 -0.97 -28.95
CA ASP A 1077 -22.66 -2.13 -29.27
C ASP A 1077 -23.65 -2.45 -28.14
N SER A 1078 -24.91 -2.72 -28.50
CA SER A 1078 -25.97 -3.08 -27.53
C SER A 1078 -25.59 -4.26 -26.63
N ALA A 1079 -24.86 -5.26 -27.16
CA ALA A 1079 -24.38 -6.40 -26.40
C ALA A 1079 -23.30 -6.01 -25.36
N THR A 1080 -22.40 -5.08 -25.70
CA THR A 1080 -21.38 -4.54 -24.78
C THR A 1080 -22.03 -3.76 -23.65
N TRP A 1081 -23.02 -2.92 -23.96
CA TRP A 1081 -23.78 -2.17 -22.97
C TRP A 1081 -24.52 -3.10 -22.01
N LYS A 1082 -25.28 -4.06 -22.54
CA LYS A 1082 -26.05 -5.01 -21.74
C LYS A 1082 -25.15 -5.82 -20.81
N SER A 1083 -24.04 -6.36 -21.30
CA SER A 1083 -23.12 -7.15 -20.46
C SER A 1083 -22.35 -6.31 -19.45
N TYR A 1084 -22.06 -5.03 -19.74
CA TYR A 1084 -21.50 -4.11 -18.77
C TYR A 1084 -22.46 -3.85 -17.61
N VAL A 1085 -23.70 -3.44 -17.88
CA VAL A 1085 -24.68 -3.10 -16.83
C VAL A 1085 -25.01 -4.33 -15.99
N SER A 1086 -25.30 -5.47 -16.64
CA SER A 1086 -25.57 -6.74 -15.95
C SER A 1086 -24.38 -7.18 -15.09
N GLY A 1087 -23.16 -7.16 -15.66
CA GLY A 1087 -21.94 -7.54 -14.95
C GLY A 1087 -21.62 -6.60 -13.79
N PHE A 1088 -21.78 -5.30 -13.96
CA PHE A 1088 -21.48 -4.28 -12.95
C PHE A 1088 -22.44 -4.40 -11.77
N VAL A 1089 -23.74 -4.49 -12.03
CA VAL A 1089 -24.76 -4.66 -10.99
C VAL A 1089 -24.61 -6.01 -10.28
N SER A 1090 -24.33 -7.09 -11.01
CA SER A 1090 -24.10 -8.43 -10.44
C SER A 1090 -22.92 -8.43 -9.47
N LEU A 1091 -21.79 -7.83 -9.86
CA LEU A 1091 -20.62 -7.69 -8.99
C LEU A 1091 -20.90 -6.75 -7.81
N MET A 1092 -21.68 -5.68 -8.00
CA MET A 1092 -22.05 -4.81 -6.88
C MET A 1092 -22.86 -5.56 -5.83
N VAL A 1093 -23.93 -6.24 -6.24
CA VAL A 1093 -24.83 -6.97 -5.35
C VAL A 1093 -24.11 -8.16 -4.69
N GLY A 1094 -23.30 -8.91 -5.44
CA GLY A 1094 -22.62 -10.11 -4.94
C GLY A 1094 -21.37 -9.83 -4.12
N CYS A 1095 -20.56 -8.83 -4.50
CA CYS A 1095 -19.23 -8.60 -3.91
C CYS A 1095 -19.17 -7.33 -3.05
N THR A 1096 -20.03 -6.34 -3.27
CA THR A 1096 -20.02 -5.04 -2.56
C THR A 1096 -21.41 -4.57 -2.12
N PRO A 1097 -22.17 -5.37 -1.35
CA PRO A 1097 -23.57 -5.04 -1.02
C PRO A 1097 -23.72 -3.71 -0.26
N GLN A 1098 -22.70 -3.29 0.50
CA GLN A 1098 -22.67 -1.99 1.17
C GLN A 1098 -22.70 -0.80 0.20
N TRP A 1099 -22.19 -0.95 -1.02
CA TRP A 1099 -22.25 0.09 -2.04
C TRP A 1099 -23.68 0.32 -2.53
N VAL A 1100 -24.52 -0.71 -2.51
CA VAL A 1100 -25.94 -0.62 -2.92
C VAL A 1100 -26.73 0.19 -1.89
N LEU A 1101 -26.43 0.02 -0.59
CA LEU A 1101 -27.06 0.76 0.50
C LEU A 1101 -26.76 2.28 0.47
N ASP A 1102 -25.65 2.70 -0.14
CA ASP A 1102 -25.27 4.11 -0.27
C ASP A 1102 -26.06 4.86 -1.38
N LEU A 1103 -26.84 4.13 -2.20
CA LEU A 1103 -27.54 4.67 -3.37
C LEU A 1103 -28.97 5.13 -3.04
N GLU A 1104 -29.48 6.03 -3.88
CA GLU A 1104 -30.87 6.50 -3.75
C GLU A 1104 -31.85 5.42 -4.24
N PRO A 1105 -32.95 5.15 -3.51
CA PRO A 1105 -33.92 4.10 -3.86
C PRO A 1105 -34.51 4.26 -5.27
N ASP A 1106 -34.76 5.49 -5.71
CA ASP A 1106 -35.31 5.77 -7.05
C ASP A 1106 -34.40 5.24 -8.17
N VAL A 1107 -33.07 5.42 -8.03
CA VAL A 1107 -32.09 4.95 -9.01
C VAL A 1107 -32.11 3.42 -9.09
N LEU A 1108 -32.19 2.74 -7.94
CA LEU A 1108 -32.26 1.28 -7.86
C LEU A 1108 -33.54 0.74 -8.52
N ILE A 1109 -34.68 1.41 -8.31
CA ILE A 1109 -35.98 1.06 -8.91
C ILE A 1109 -35.95 1.26 -10.43
N ARG A 1110 -35.35 2.34 -10.94
CA ARG A 1110 -35.21 2.55 -12.39
C ARG A 1110 -34.32 1.49 -13.05
N LEU A 1111 -33.17 1.18 -12.42
CA LEU A 1111 -32.27 0.12 -12.90
C LEU A 1111 -32.95 -1.25 -12.90
N SER A 1112 -33.69 -1.60 -11.85
CA SER A 1112 -34.38 -2.90 -11.76
C SER A 1112 -35.45 -3.06 -12.85
N LYS A 1113 -36.18 -1.99 -13.21
CA LYS A 1113 -37.12 -1.98 -14.34
C LYS A 1113 -36.38 -2.23 -15.67
N GLY A 1114 -35.23 -1.61 -15.89
CA GLY A 1114 -34.41 -1.84 -17.09
C GLY A 1114 -33.89 -3.28 -17.18
N LEU A 1115 -33.40 -3.85 -16.07
CA LEU A 1115 -32.96 -5.25 -16.00
C LEU A 1115 -34.10 -6.23 -16.28
N ARG A 1116 -35.32 -5.93 -15.81
CA ARG A 1116 -36.51 -6.72 -16.10
C ARG A 1116 -36.85 -6.73 -17.59
N GLN A 1117 -36.75 -5.59 -18.27
CA GLN A 1117 -36.94 -5.52 -19.73
C GLN A 1117 -35.94 -6.41 -20.50
N TRP A 1118 -34.80 -6.72 -19.88
CA TRP A 1118 -33.77 -7.59 -20.43
C TRP A 1118 -33.86 -9.05 -20.01
N ASN A 1119 -34.93 -9.44 -19.30
CA ASN A 1119 -35.17 -10.77 -18.75
C ASN A 1119 -34.16 -11.18 -17.66
N GLU A 1120 -33.62 -10.21 -16.91
CA GLU A 1120 -32.72 -10.42 -15.77
C GLU A 1120 -33.43 -10.19 -14.44
N GLU A 1121 -34.57 -10.85 -14.26
CA GLU A 1121 -35.45 -10.63 -13.11
C GLU A 1121 -34.82 -11.04 -11.77
N GLU A 1122 -33.98 -12.07 -11.76
CA GLU A 1122 -33.25 -12.49 -10.54
C GLU A 1122 -32.24 -11.44 -10.09
N LEU A 1123 -31.55 -10.79 -11.04
CA LEU A 1123 -30.61 -9.72 -10.74
C LEU A 1123 -31.35 -8.45 -10.29
N ALA A 1124 -32.47 -8.13 -10.94
CA ALA A 1124 -33.34 -7.03 -10.53
C ALA A 1124 -33.85 -7.20 -9.09
N LEU A 1125 -34.26 -8.42 -8.74
CA LEU A 1125 -34.68 -8.77 -7.39
C LEU A 1125 -33.52 -8.67 -6.39
N ALA A 1126 -32.34 -9.20 -6.73
CA ALA A 1126 -31.18 -9.14 -5.86
C ALA A 1126 -30.69 -7.69 -5.63
N LEU A 1127 -30.79 -6.82 -6.64
CA LEU A 1127 -30.50 -5.39 -6.52
C LEU A 1127 -31.44 -4.70 -5.54
N LEU A 1128 -32.76 -4.90 -5.70
CA LEU A 1128 -33.76 -4.30 -4.81
C LEU A 1128 -33.69 -4.90 -3.40
N GLY A 1129 -33.37 -6.19 -3.26
CA GLY A 1129 -33.19 -6.85 -1.97
C GLY A 1129 -31.99 -6.33 -1.18
N SER A 1130 -30.93 -5.91 -1.87
CA SER A 1130 -29.72 -5.30 -1.28
C SER A 1130 -29.85 -3.79 -1.03
N GLY A 1131 -30.90 -3.13 -1.54
CA GLY A 1131 -31.15 -1.69 -1.37
C GLY A 1131 -31.72 -1.27 -0.01
N GLY A 1132 -31.92 -2.22 0.91
CA GLY A 1132 -32.46 -1.96 2.24
C GLY A 1132 -33.99 -1.89 2.27
N VAL A 1133 -34.52 -1.38 3.38
CA VAL A 1133 -35.97 -1.26 3.63
C VAL A 1133 -36.69 -0.44 2.56
N ASN A 1134 -36.04 0.63 2.06
CA ASN A 1134 -36.64 1.58 1.13
C ASN A 1134 -36.99 0.97 -0.25
N THR A 1135 -36.35 -0.13 -0.65
CA THR A 1135 -36.62 -0.83 -1.92
C THR A 1135 -37.35 -2.16 -1.71
N MET A 1136 -37.59 -2.55 -0.45
CA MET A 1136 -38.19 -3.82 -0.06
C MET A 1136 -39.63 -3.96 -0.58
N GLY A 1137 -40.43 -2.88 -0.54
CA GLY A 1137 -41.79 -2.87 -1.07
C GLY A 1137 -41.83 -3.22 -2.57
N THR A 1138 -41.01 -2.53 -3.37
CA THR A 1138 -40.88 -2.79 -4.81
C THR A 1138 -40.33 -4.19 -5.10
N ALA A 1139 -39.43 -4.72 -4.25
CA ALA A 1139 -38.92 -6.08 -4.39
C ALA A 1139 -40.04 -7.13 -4.17
N ALA A 1140 -40.93 -6.91 -3.21
CA ALA A 1140 -42.06 -7.79 -2.91
C ALA A 1140 -43.12 -7.77 -4.03
N GLU A 1141 -43.39 -6.59 -4.60
CA GLU A 1141 -44.21 -6.45 -5.80
C GLU A 1141 -43.63 -7.26 -6.96
N LEU A 1142 -42.33 -7.15 -7.20
CA LEU A 1142 -41.65 -7.90 -8.25
C LEU A 1142 -41.78 -9.43 -8.05
N ILE A 1143 -41.60 -9.94 -6.83
CA ILE A 1143 -41.81 -11.38 -6.53
C ILE A 1143 -43.22 -11.83 -6.87
N SER A 1144 -44.21 -11.00 -6.57
CA SER A 1144 -45.62 -11.32 -6.81
C SER A 1144 -45.90 -11.45 -8.31
N GLU A 1145 -45.22 -10.65 -9.13
CA GLU A 1145 -45.33 -10.64 -10.59
C GLU A 1145 -44.47 -11.69 -11.31
N MET A 1146 -43.47 -12.28 -10.66
CA MET A 1146 -42.69 -13.39 -11.24
C MET A 1146 -43.60 -14.60 -11.50
N GLN A 1147 -43.51 -15.17 -12.71
CA GLN A 1147 -44.27 -16.37 -13.12
C GLN A 1147 -43.61 -17.67 -12.65
#